data_AF-A0A565CPW9-F1
#
_entry.id   AF-A0A565CPW9-F1
#
_cell.length_a   1.000
_cell.length_b   1.000
_cell.length_c   1.000
_cell.angle_alpha   90.00
_cell.angle_beta   90.00
_cell.angle_gamma   90.00
#
_symmetry.space_group_name_H-M   'P 1'
#
loop_
_entity.id
_entity.type
_entity.pdbx_description
1 polymer ?
#
loop_
_entity_poly.entity_id
_entity_poly.type
_entity_poly.pdbx_seq_one_letter_code
_entity_poly.pdbx_strand_id
1 'polypeptide(L)'
;MSSETVSLKKTKKKDGLGWMVWLRGWVNVLQEILLQRIMASHLQNPFPLPSLNHLTCIVTGSTSGIGSETARQLAEAGAHVVMAVRNIKAAHELIQQWQTKWSHSGESLPLNIQAMELDLLSLDSVVRFSNAWNARLGPLHVLINNAGMFSMGGAQKFSKDGYEEHLQVNHLAPSLLSLLLLPSLIRASGSRIINVNSVMHYVGFVDPDDMNVVSGKRKFSSFIGYSSSKLAQVMFNNVLFKKLPLETGISVVCLSPGAVQTNVTRDLPRLVQDLYIALPYFIFSPQEGCRSSLFSATYPQIPKYCETLKTDDKSVCAFISQYCQPIDSSEEAQNEETSNKVWEKTIELIGLPVDTLERLIKGEEVQCHHGALELTNKKSFENTIAATVTCTNAVCRRDDPIIRFPFRLKSKQPTSCRYDSGFDLTCDHNAVNRTTITLAFSGKFTVEEIDYAAQEIWINDPNNCLPQRILTLNLSTTPFSGVYSRRFTFFNCPTSEYLRFRPLNPITCLSGKNSTVFATASPRVVNYLSSQSCLLMKTVEVPVRWPFYEQIVSSSDLSDNLWLTWRVPRCSECEIRGGKCGIKSNSSREIICSGAHHKPDIPRGAHYAIAIGAGIPGTLILFGLLCFVYSKINSCIKRRRLVPSLETNDTQAHSSQSNIIIMGLDGPTIESYPKIVLGESKRLPKVDDATCPICLSEYEPKETLRTIPLCQHCFHADCIDEWLKLNGTCPVCRNSPEQHENVDS
;
A
#
# COMPACT_ATOMS: atom_id res chain seq x y z
N MET A 1 51.71 -34.23 -14.64
CA MET A 1 50.47 -35.03 -14.76
C MET A 1 49.82 -35.00 -13.40
N SER A 2 48.61 -34.48 -13.14
CA SER A 2 47.43 -34.14 -13.94
C SER A 2 46.66 -33.00 -13.23
N SER A 3 45.86 -32.26 -14.00
CA SER A 3 45.14 -31.00 -13.69
C SER A 3 44.22 -31.00 -12.47
N GLU A 4 44.02 -29.85 -11.81
CA GLU A 4 42.68 -29.35 -11.44
C GLU A 4 42.65 -27.87 -10.97
N THR A 5 41.54 -27.22 -11.28
CA THR A 5 41.28 -25.78 -11.48
C THR A 5 40.90 -24.96 -10.23
N VAL A 6 41.34 -23.70 -10.17
CA VAL A 6 41.03 -22.71 -9.11
C VAL A 6 39.66 -22.04 -9.33
N SER A 7 38.78 -22.07 -8.31
CA SER A 7 37.41 -21.54 -8.30
C SER A 7 37.29 -20.28 -7.41
N LEU A 8 36.94 -19.14 -8.01
CA LEU A 8 36.69 -17.83 -7.39
C LEU A 8 35.25 -17.74 -6.83
N LYS A 9 35.05 -17.35 -5.56
CA LYS A 9 33.71 -17.17 -4.95
C LYS A 9 33.29 -15.70 -4.80
N LYS A 10 32.23 -15.33 -5.53
CA LYS A 10 31.51 -14.04 -5.62
C LYS A 10 30.64 -13.73 -4.38
N THR A 11 30.55 -12.45 -4.00
CA THR A 11 29.52 -11.88 -3.11
C THR A 11 28.12 -12.06 -3.71
N LYS A 12 27.15 -12.58 -2.94
CA LYS A 12 25.77 -12.79 -3.42
C LYS A 12 25.02 -11.46 -3.59
N LYS A 13 24.25 -11.32 -4.67
CA LYS A 13 23.28 -10.23 -4.86
C LYS A 13 21.97 -10.60 -4.12
N LYS A 14 21.09 -9.64 -3.84
CA LYS A 14 19.73 -9.92 -3.34
C LYS A 14 18.96 -10.60 -4.46
N ASP A 15 18.72 -11.91 -4.33
CA ASP A 15 18.12 -12.73 -5.40
C ASP A 15 16.57 -12.82 -5.28
N GLY A 16 15.96 -12.11 -4.32
CA GLY A 16 14.51 -12.15 -4.07
C GLY A 16 14.07 -11.34 -2.85
N LEU A 17 12.76 -11.37 -2.58
CA LEU A 17 12.17 -10.82 -1.35
C LEU A 17 12.66 -11.58 -0.11
N GLY A 18 12.82 -10.88 1.00
CA GLY A 18 13.02 -11.52 2.31
C GLY A 18 11.79 -12.36 2.69
N TRP A 19 11.99 -13.49 3.37
CA TRP A 19 10.93 -14.47 3.63
C TRP A 19 9.72 -13.88 4.37
N MET A 20 9.92 -12.92 5.29
CA MET A 20 8.83 -12.23 5.99
C MET A 20 8.02 -11.33 5.06
N VAL A 21 8.70 -10.55 4.21
CA VAL A 21 8.06 -9.66 3.22
C VAL A 21 7.29 -10.51 2.21
N TRP A 22 7.89 -11.61 1.77
CA TRP A 22 7.24 -12.58 0.88
C TRP A 22 6.00 -13.21 1.51
N LEU A 23 6.08 -13.64 2.78
CA LEU A 23 4.96 -14.21 3.51
C LEU A 23 3.83 -13.18 3.70
N ARG A 24 4.16 -11.95 4.10
CA ARG A 24 3.19 -10.84 4.21
C ARG A 24 2.54 -10.52 2.87
N GLY A 25 3.32 -10.56 1.78
CA GLY A 25 2.78 -10.39 0.43
C GLY A 25 1.76 -11.46 0.07
N TRP A 26 2.00 -12.73 0.42
CA TRP A 26 1.02 -13.80 0.25
C TRP A 26 -0.21 -13.65 1.13
N VAL A 27 -0.05 -13.15 2.36
CA VAL A 27 -1.20 -12.81 3.22
C VAL A 27 -2.07 -11.75 2.55
N ASN A 28 -1.48 -10.70 1.98
CA ASN A 28 -2.23 -9.67 1.24
C ASN A 28 -2.96 -10.25 0.02
N VAL A 29 -2.30 -11.11 -0.76
CA VAL A 29 -2.90 -11.79 -1.92
C VAL A 29 -4.09 -12.66 -1.48
N LEU A 30 -3.92 -13.48 -0.43
CA LEU A 30 -4.98 -14.34 0.09
C LEU A 30 -6.14 -13.53 0.67
N GLN A 31 -5.84 -12.45 1.40
CA GLN A 31 -6.84 -11.55 1.97
C GLN A 31 -7.68 -10.90 0.87
N GLU A 32 -7.06 -10.38 -0.19
CA GLU A 32 -7.80 -9.82 -1.34
C GLU A 32 -8.68 -10.89 -1.99
N ILE A 33 -8.13 -12.06 -2.33
CA ILE A 33 -8.90 -13.12 -2.99
C ILE A 33 -10.10 -13.55 -2.14
N LEU A 34 -9.90 -13.78 -0.84
CA LEU A 34 -10.95 -14.33 0.03
C LEU A 34 -11.99 -13.29 0.48
N LEU A 35 -11.60 -12.02 0.62
CA LEU A 35 -12.47 -10.99 1.20
C LEU A 35 -12.96 -9.94 0.19
N GLN A 36 -12.49 -9.94 -1.07
CA GLN A 36 -12.84 -8.89 -2.04
C GLN A 36 -14.36 -8.70 -2.22
N ARG A 37 -15.16 -9.78 -2.24
CA ARG A 37 -16.63 -9.68 -2.33
C ARG A 37 -17.26 -9.00 -1.12
N ILE A 38 -16.72 -9.24 0.08
CA ILE A 38 -17.20 -8.61 1.31
C ILE A 38 -16.80 -7.13 1.30
N MET A 39 -15.53 -6.84 1.00
CA MET A 39 -15.00 -5.47 0.99
C MET A 39 -15.69 -4.60 -0.07
N ALA A 40 -16.00 -5.14 -1.24
CA ALA A 40 -16.68 -4.45 -2.33
C ALA A 40 -18.21 -4.61 -2.33
N SER A 41 -18.81 -5.16 -1.26
CA SER A 41 -20.26 -5.42 -1.19
C SER A 41 -21.12 -4.15 -1.27
N HIS A 42 -20.54 -3.00 -0.93
CA HIS A 42 -21.17 -1.69 -1.03
C HIS A 42 -21.17 -1.09 -2.44
N LEU A 43 -20.42 -1.68 -3.38
CA LEU A 43 -20.31 -1.19 -4.76
C LEU A 43 -21.38 -1.82 -5.65
N GLN A 44 -21.98 -0.99 -6.51
CA GLN A 44 -23.02 -1.40 -7.46
C GLN A 44 -22.45 -1.98 -8.77
N ASN A 45 -23.29 -2.70 -9.52
CA ASN A 45 -23.02 -3.16 -10.89
C ASN A 45 -24.25 -2.88 -11.77
N PRO A 46 -24.11 -2.28 -12.97
CA PRO A 46 -22.90 -1.61 -13.47
C PRO A 46 -22.44 -0.48 -12.54
N PHE A 47 -21.20 -0.03 -12.69
CA PHE A 47 -20.64 0.96 -11.78
C PHE A 47 -21.24 2.34 -12.12
N PRO A 48 -21.79 3.09 -11.15
CA PRO A 48 -22.43 4.37 -11.43
C PRO A 48 -21.39 5.39 -11.91
N LEU A 49 -21.66 6.02 -13.06
CA LEU A 49 -20.78 7.00 -13.68
C LEU A 49 -21.52 8.34 -13.86
N PRO A 50 -20.83 9.48 -13.65
CA PRO A 50 -21.35 10.77 -14.08
C PRO A 50 -21.34 10.86 -15.62
N SER A 51 -22.00 11.87 -16.19
CA SER A 51 -21.89 12.13 -17.64
C SER A 51 -20.45 12.48 -18.02
N LEU A 52 -19.95 11.82 -19.07
CA LEU A 52 -18.56 11.92 -19.53
C LEU A 52 -18.42 12.52 -20.94
N ASN A 53 -19.45 13.23 -21.44
CA ASN A 53 -19.50 13.77 -22.81
C ASN A 53 -18.28 14.62 -23.22
N HIS A 54 -17.57 15.19 -22.25
CA HIS A 54 -16.38 16.03 -22.45
C HIS A 54 -15.06 15.26 -22.38
N LEU A 55 -15.08 13.98 -21.98
CA LEU A 55 -13.87 13.18 -21.81
C LEU A 55 -13.53 12.39 -23.07
N THR A 56 -12.23 12.35 -23.36
CA THR A 56 -11.65 11.46 -24.36
C THR A 56 -10.73 10.48 -23.66
N CYS A 57 -10.99 9.19 -23.86
CA CYS A 57 -10.39 8.09 -23.13
C CYS A 57 -9.73 7.10 -24.10
N ILE A 58 -8.48 6.72 -23.84
CA ILE A 58 -7.86 5.55 -24.49
C ILE A 58 -7.86 4.39 -23.51
N VAL A 59 -8.36 3.24 -23.93
CA VAL A 59 -8.35 2.00 -23.12
C VAL A 59 -7.61 0.90 -23.86
N THR A 60 -6.45 0.50 -23.33
CA THR A 60 -5.66 -0.58 -23.93
C THR A 60 -6.25 -1.96 -23.59
N GLY A 61 -6.20 -2.90 -24.54
CA GLY A 61 -6.64 -4.29 -24.29
C GLY A 61 -8.14 -4.43 -24.04
N SER A 62 -8.94 -3.64 -24.75
CA SER A 62 -10.37 -3.46 -24.54
C SER A 62 -11.28 -4.40 -25.33
N THR A 63 -10.77 -5.49 -25.92
CA THR A 63 -11.59 -6.49 -26.62
C THR A 63 -12.19 -7.58 -25.72
N SER A 64 -11.77 -7.68 -24.45
CA SER A 64 -12.24 -8.71 -23.53
C SER A 64 -12.04 -8.33 -22.06
N GLY A 65 -12.76 -9.01 -21.16
CA GLY A 65 -12.54 -8.93 -19.72
C GLY A 65 -12.75 -7.52 -19.16
N ILE A 66 -11.87 -7.12 -18.24
CA ILE A 66 -11.93 -5.83 -17.54
C ILE A 66 -11.94 -4.67 -18.55
N GLY A 67 -11.02 -4.69 -19.51
CA GLY A 67 -10.86 -3.61 -20.48
C GLY A 67 -12.08 -3.40 -21.39
N SER A 68 -12.75 -4.48 -21.83
CA SER A 68 -13.97 -4.33 -22.62
C SER A 68 -15.09 -3.71 -21.82
N GLU A 69 -15.20 -4.07 -20.55
CA GLU A 69 -16.25 -3.59 -19.67
C GLU A 69 -16.01 -2.14 -19.24
N THR A 70 -14.74 -1.77 -18.98
CA THR A 70 -14.33 -0.37 -18.82
C THR A 70 -14.65 0.46 -20.06
N ALA A 71 -14.26 0.01 -21.27
CA ALA A 71 -14.52 0.75 -22.49
C ALA A 71 -16.02 0.92 -22.78
N ARG A 72 -16.82 -0.15 -22.57
CA ARG A 72 -18.27 -0.14 -22.72
C ARG A 72 -18.93 0.89 -21.79
N GLN A 73 -18.69 0.80 -20.48
CA GLN A 73 -19.33 1.70 -19.51
C GLN A 73 -18.90 3.16 -19.68
N LEU A 74 -17.65 3.43 -20.08
CA LEU A 74 -17.21 4.80 -20.42
C LEU A 74 -17.98 5.36 -21.63
N ALA A 75 -18.15 4.55 -22.68
CA ALA A 75 -18.88 4.95 -23.88
C ALA A 75 -20.37 5.15 -23.60
N GLU A 76 -20.99 4.27 -22.81
CA GLU A 76 -22.39 4.40 -22.37
C GLU A 76 -22.62 5.63 -21.49
N ALA A 77 -21.62 6.05 -20.72
CA ALA A 77 -21.64 7.31 -19.98
C ALA A 77 -21.33 8.55 -20.86
N GLY A 78 -21.13 8.36 -22.17
CA GLY A 78 -20.98 9.41 -23.17
C GLY A 78 -19.54 9.83 -23.50
N ALA A 79 -18.52 9.18 -22.93
CA ALA A 79 -17.13 9.49 -23.25
C ALA A 79 -16.80 9.14 -24.71
N HIS A 80 -15.89 9.91 -25.32
CA HIS A 80 -15.23 9.49 -26.56
C HIS A 80 -14.18 8.42 -26.22
N VAL A 81 -14.45 7.17 -26.58
CA VAL A 81 -13.60 6.02 -26.22
C VAL A 81 -12.83 5.51 -27.43
N VAL A 82 -11.52 5.32 -27.25
CA VAL A 82 -10.63 4.71 -28.22
C VAL A 82 -10.17 3.37 -27.67
N MET A 83 -10.66 2.30 -28.29
CA MET A 83 -10.23 0.93 -28.03
C MET A 83 -8.87 0.70 -28.68
N ALA A 84 -7.80 0.79 -27.90
CA ALA A 84 -6.44 0.54 -28.38
C ALA A 84 -6.13 -0.96 -28.27
N VAL A 85 -6.18 -1.67 -29.41
CA VAL A 85 -6.22 -3.13 -29.46
C VAL A 85 -5.39 -3.71 -30.58
N ARG A 86 -4.89 -4.94 -30.40
CA ARG A 86 -4.15 -5.66 -31.44
C ARG A 86 -5.04 -6.17 -32.58
N ASN A 87 -6.24 -6.66 -32.26
CA ASN A 87 -7.18 -7.19 -33.26
C ASN A 87 -8.31 -6.19 -33.49
N ILE A 88 -8.14 -5.31 -34.49
CA ILE A 88 -9.15 -4.29 -34.86
C ILE A 88 -10.47 -4.95 -35.29
N LYS A 89 -10.42 -6.07 -36.02
CA LYS A 89 -11.63 -6.74 -36.52
C LYS A 89 -12.54 -7.14 -35.35
N ALA A 90 -11.98 -7.79 -34.33
CA ALA A 90 -12.72 -8.17 -33.13
C ALA A 90 -13.28 -6.95 -32.37
N ALA A 91 -12.55 -5.82 -32.34
CA ALA A 91 -13.06 -4.60 -31.74
C ALA A 91 -14.22 -3.99 -32.53
N HIS A 92 -14.17 -3.95 -33.86
CA HIS A 92 -15.28 -3.46 -34.67
C HIS A 92 -16.54 -4.33 -34.52
N GLU A 93 -16.39 -5.66 -34.49
CA GLU A 93 -17.50 -6.58 -34.22
C GLU A 93 -18.13 -6.31 -32.84
N LEU A 94 -17.30 -6.08 -31.81
CA LEU A 94 -17.76 -5.78 -30.47
C LEU A 94 -18.44 -4.40 -30.36
N ILE A 95 -17.88 -3.38 -31.01
CA ILE A 95 -18.48 -2.04 -31.10
C ILE A 95 -19.85 -2.12 -31.77
N GLN A 96 -19.99 -2.86 -32.87
CA GLN A 96 -21.27 -3.02 -33.56
C GLN A 96 -22.33 -3.68 -32.65
N GLN A 97 -21.93 -4.70 -31.88
CA GLN A 97 -22.81 -5.33 -30.89
C GLN A 97 -23.26 -4.34 -29.81
N TRP A 98 -22.34 -3.53 -29.27
CA TRP A 98 -22.67 -2.51 -28.28
C TRP A 98 -23.60 -1.44 -28.87
N GLN A 99 -23.32 -0.96 -30.08
CA GLN A 99 -24.17 0.05 -30.73
C GLN A 99 -25.59 -0.49 -30.98
N THR A 100 -25.70 -1.76 -31.36
CA THR A 100 -27.00 -2.40 -31.58
C THR A 100 -27.79 -2.49 -30.26
N LYS A 101 -27.15 -2.91 -29.17
CA LYS A 101 -27.80 -2.97 -27.84
C LYS A 101 -28.20 -1.58 -27.34
N TRP A 102 -27.34 -0.59 -27.54
CA TRP A 102 -27.57 0.80 -27.16
C TRP A 102 -28.75 1.44 -27.90
N SER A 103 -28.86 1.18 -29.20
CA SER A 103 -29.98 1.72 -29.99
C SER A 103 -31.34 1.16 -29.55
N HIS A 104 -31.39 -0.05 -28.98
CA HIS A 104 -32.62 -0.65 -28.47
C HIS A 104 -33.04 -0.13 -27.08
N SER A 105 -32.17 0.56 -26.34
CA SER A 105 -32.51 1.12 -25.02
C SER A 105 -33.23 2.47 -25.08
N GLY A 106 -33.51 2.99 -26.28
CA GLY A 106 -34.24 4.25 -26.49
C GLY A 106 -33.36 5.52 -26.42
N GLU A 107 -32.04 5.35 -26.40
CA GLU A 107 -31.07 6.46 -26.37
C GLU A 107 -30.91 7.09 -27.77
N SER A 108 -30.90 8.43 -27.82
CA SER A 108 -30.98 9.17 -29.10
C SER A 108 -29.65 9.32 -29.83
N LEU A 109 -28.52 9.24 -29.13
CA LEU A 109 -27.18 9.42 -29.71
C LEU A 109 -26.41 8.09 -29.75
N PRO A 110 -25.69 7.79 -30.85
CA PRO A 110 -24.87 6.59 -30.93
C PRO A 110 -23.68 6.67 -29.96
N LEU A 111 -23.20 5.50 -29.52
CA LEU A 111 -21.99 5.42 -28.70
C LEU A 111 -20.79 6.06 -29.42
N ASN A 112 -20.09 6.98 -28.75
CA ASN A 112 -18.89 7.62 -29.27
C ASN A 112 -17.65 6.74 -29.03
N ILE A 113 -17.52 5.66 -29.80
CA ILE A 113 -16.46 4.67 -29.63
C ILE A 113 -15.83 4.27 -30.97
N GLN A 114 -14.50 4.15 -30.98
CA GLN A 114 -13.73 3.71 -32.14
C GLN A 114 -12.59 2.76 -31.75
N ALA A 115 -12.04 2.04 -32.72
CA ALA A 115 -10.88 1.17 -32.51
C ALA A 115 -9.63 1.73 -33.21
N MET A 116 -8.47 1.53 -32.60
CA MET A 116 -7.16 1.87 -33.16
C MET A 116 -6.17 0.74 -32.87
N GLU A 117 -5.27 0.47 -33.83
CA GLU A 117 -4.30 -0.63 -33.73
C GLU A 117 -3.24 -0.32 -32.67
N LEU A 118 -3.10 -1.20 -31.68
CA LEU A 118 -2.01 -1.16 -30.72
C LEU A 118 -1.62 -2.59 -30.34
N ASP A 119 -0.44 -3.02 -30.76
CA ASP A 119 0.18 -4.27 -30.29
C ASP A 119 1.28 -3.98 -29.27
N LEU A 120 1.00 -4.25 -28.00
CA LEU A 120 1.98 -4.05 -26.91
C LEU A 120 3.15 -5.04 -26.95
N LEU A 121 3.10 -6.10 -27.79
CA LEU A 121 4.26 -6.94 -28.07
C LEU A 121 5.25 -6.29 -29.06
N SER A 122 5.01 -5.04 -29.45
CA SER A 122 5.82 -4.27 -30.39
C SER A 122 5.97 -2.81 -29.93
N LEU A 123 7.18 -2.40 -29.55
CA LEU A 123 7.47 -0.99 -29.25
C LEU A 123 7.26 -0.09 -30.48
N ASP A 124 7.59 -0.57 -31.69
CA ASP A 124 7.26 0.15 -32.93
C ASP A 124 5.75 0.40 -33.11
N SER A 125 4.90 -0.56 -32.70
CA SER A 125 3.44 -0.37 -32.73
C SER A 125 3.00 0.70 -31.74
N VAL A 126 3.63 0.78 -30.57
CA VAL A 126 3.37 1.83 -29.57
C VAL A 126 3.73 3.20 -30.15
N VAL A 127 4.90 3.33 -30.77
CA VAL A 127 5.36 4.57 -31.41
C VAL A 127 4.41 4.99 -32.53
N ARG A 128 4.04 4.07 -33.45
CA ARG A 128 3.08 4.35 -34.53
C ARG A 128 1.72 4.81 -33.98
N PHE A 129 1.20 4.14 -32.94
CA PHE A 129 -0.05 4.51 -32.30
C PHE A 129 0.03 5.93 -31.70
N SER A 130 1.07 6.22 -30.91
CA SER A 130 1.24 7.52 -30.27
C SER A 130 1.42 8.65 -31.28
N ASN A 131 2.18 8.43 -32.35
CA ASN A 131 2.34 9.41 -33.43
C ASN A 131 1.01 9.68 -34.14
N ALA A 132 0.27 8.63 -34.51
CA ALA A 132 -1.04 8.76 -35.14
C ALA A 132 -2.06 9.46 -34.22
N TRP A 133 -1.99 9.22 -32.91
CA TRP A 133 -2.84 9.90 -31.93
C TRP A 133 -2.46 11.38 -31.78
N ASN A 134 -1.19 11.68 -31.53
CA ASN A 134 -0.71 13.04 -31.31
C ASN A 134 -0.89 13.93 -32.56
N ALA A 135 -0.82 13.36 -33.77
CA ALA A 135 -1.11 14.05 -35.03
C ALA A 135 -2.54 14.62 -35.11
N ARG A 136 -3.48 14.12 -34.28
CA ARG A 136 -4.85 14.67 -34.18
C ARG A 136 -4.89 16.01 -33.44
N LEU A 137 -3.82 16.39 -32.74
CA LEU A 137 -3.68 17.63 -31.96
C LEU A 137 -4.77 17.85 -30.88
N GLY A 138 -5.56 16.83 -30.57
CA GLY A 138 -6.61 16.89 -29.56
C GLY A 138 -6.08 16.63 -28.13
N PRO A 139 -6.90 16.94 -27.10
CA PRO A 139 -6.62 16.59 -25.72
C PRO A 139 -6.90 15.10 -25.45
N LEU A 140 -6.09 14.47 -24.62
CA LEU A 140 -6.36 13.16 -24.04
C LEU A 140 -6.64 13.33 -22.54
N HIS A 141 -7.86 13.02 -22.10
CA HIS A 141 -8.26 13.24 -20.72
C HIS A 141 -7.93 12.03 -19.84
N VAL A 142 -8.09 10.81 -20.36
CA VAL A 142 -7.81 9.59 -19.59
C VAL A 142 -7.07 8.58 -20.45
N LEU A 143 -5.89 8.15 -19.99
CA LEU A 143 -5.19 6.98 -20.51
C LEU A 143 -5.37 5.82 -19.53
N ILE A 144 -6.00 4.73 -19.94
CA ILE A 144 -6.15 3.52 -19.14
C ILE A 144 -5.26 2.42 -19.73
N ASN A 145 -4.10 2.24 -19.09
CA ASN A 145 -3.19 1.13 -19.31
C ASN A 145 -3.77 -0.14 -18.66
N ASN A 146 -4.83 -0.68 -19.28
CA ASN A 146 -5.53 -1.88 -18.81
C ASN A 146 -4.93 -3.18 -19.35
N ALA A 147 -4.43 -3.17 -20.59
CA ALA A 147 -3.90 -4.36 -21.22
C ALA A 147 -2.82 -5.00 -20.35
N GLY A 148 -2.97 -6.30 -20.12
CA GLY A 148 -1.99 -7.09 -19.40
C GLY A 148 -2.08 -8.54 -19.83
N MET A 149 -0.95 -9.23 -19.71
CA MET A 149 -0.87 -10.65 -19.97
C MET A 149 -0.33 -11.40 -18.76
N PHE A 150 -0.92 -12.56 -18.52
CA PHE A 150 -0.42 -13.56 -17.60
C PHE A 150 -0.61 -14.93 -18.24
N SER A 151 0.49 -15.58 -18.64
CA SER A 151 0.46 -16.93 -19.20
C SER A 151 0.79 -17.94 -18.11
N MET A 152 -0.20 -18.28 -17.28
CA MET A 152 -0.02 -19.12 -16.10
C MET A 152 0.60 -20.48 -16.45
N GLY A 153 1.73 -20.82 -15.83
CA GLY A 153 2.46 -22.06 -16.12
C GLY A 153 3.17 -22.12 -17.48
N GLY A 154 3.11 -21.04 -18.28
CA GLY A 154 3.75 -20.94 -19.58
C GLY A 154 5.29 -20.92 -19.50
N ALA A 155 5.92 -21.37 -20.59
CA ALA A 155 7.36 -21.22 -20.79
C ALA A 155 7.76 -19.74 -21.00
N GLN A 156 9.04 -19.44 -20.77
CA GLN A 156 9.59 -18.12 -21.09
C GLN A 156 9.49 -17.86 -22.59
N LYS A 157 8.90 -16.73 -22.97
CA LYS A 157 8.76 -16.28 -24.35
C LYS A 157 9.24 -14.84 -24.46
N PHE A 158 9.65 -14.47 -25.66
CA PHE A 158 10.16 -13.14 -25.96
C PHE A 158 9.37 -12.52 -27.10
N SER A 159 9.06 -11.24 -26.94
CA SER A 159 8.55 -10.38 -28.00
C SER A 159 9.59 -10.21 -29.12
N LYS A 160 9.16 -9.65 -30.26
CA LYS A 160 10.07 -9.35 -31.37
C LYS A 160 11.12 -8.30 -31.00
N ASP A 161 10.86 -7.50 -29.97
CA ASP A 161 11.79 -6.49 -29.45
C ASP A 161 12.88 -7.12 -28.55
N GLY A 162 12.83 -8.43 -28.30
CA GLY A 162 13.81 -9.18 -27.50
C GLY A 162 13.52 -9.19 -25.99
N TYR A 163 12.36 -8.68 -25.58
CA TYR A 163 11.95 -8.63 -24.17
C TYR A 163 10.94 -9.72 -23.81
N GLU A 164 11.08 -10.27 -22.61
CA GLU A 164 10.18 -11.26 -22.02
C GLU A 164 8.74 -10.73 -22.06
N GLU A 165 7.80 -11.56 -22.50
CA GLU A 165 6.47 -11.08 -22.89
C GLU A 165 5.69 -10.41 -21.74
N HIS A 166 5.79 -10.88 -20.49
CA HIS A 166 5.15 -10.21 -19.35
C HIS A 166 5.78 -8.84 -19.09
N LEU A 167 7.11 -8.75 -19.06
CA LEU A 167 7.83 -7.48 -18.93
C LEU A 167 7.44 -6.50 -20.04
N GLN A 168 7.44 -6.97 -21.30
CA GLN A 168 7.09 -6.17 -22.46
C GLN A 168 5.68 -5.58 -22.35
N VAL A 169 4.67 -6.44 -22.20
CA VAL A 169 3.26 -6.04 -22.31
C VAL A 169 2.76 -5.34 -21.06
N ASN A 170 3.19 -5.77 -19.87
CA ASN A 170 2.68 -5.20 -18.61
C ASN A 170 3.43 -3.95 -18.18
N HIS A 171 4.68 -3.74 -18.63
CA HIS A 171 5.56 -2.69 -18.13
C HIS A 171 6.17 -1.81 -19.23
N LEU A 172 6.99 -2.36 -20.13
CA LEU A 172 7.76 -1.55 -21.10
C LEU A 172 6.85 -0.80 -22.08
N ALA A 173 5.93 -1.50 -22.74
CA ALA A 173 5.05 -0.90 -23.74
C ALA A 173 4.08 0.13 -23.14
N PRO A 174 3.41 -0.12 -21.99
CA PRO A 174 2.61 0.90 -21.29
C PRO A 174 3.43 2.11 -20.80
N SER A 175 4.68 1.89 -20.37
CA SER A 175 5.59 2.98 -19.95
C SER A 175 5.92 3.90 -21.13
N LEU A 176 6.30 3.30 -22.28
CA LEU A 176 6.55 4.03 -23.51
C LEU A 176 5.29 4.76 -24.01
N LEU A 177 4.14 4.10 -24.00
CA LEU A 177 2.86 4.69 -24.40
C LEU A 177 2.52 5.92 -23.54
N SER A 178 2.69 5.82 -22.23
CA SER A 178 2.39 6.91 -21.28
C SER A 178 3.28 8.12 -21.52
N LEU A 179 4.58 7.90 -21.74
CA LEU A 179 5.53 8.99 -22.05
C LEU A 179 5.20 9.64 -23.41
N LEU A 180 5.01 8.86 -24.46
CA LEU A 180 4.75 9.40 -25.80
C LEU A 180 3.39 10.12 -25.92
N LEU A 181 2.42 9.82 -25.07
CA LEU A 181 1.13 10.49 -25.03
C LEU A 181 1.11 11.74 -24.13
N LEU A 182 2.19 12.06 -23.43
CA LEU A 182 2.29 13.26 -22.57
C LEU A 182 1.85 14.55 -23.27
N PRO A 183 2.23 14.84 -24.53
CA PRO A 183 1.77 16.06 -25.19
C PRO A 183 0.25 16.19 -25.27
N SER A 184 -0.46 15.08 -25.56
CA SER A 184 -1.92 15.05 -25.57
C SER A 184 -2.53 15.14 -24.17
N LEU A 185 -1.90 14.51 -23.17
CA LEU A 185 -2.32 14.54 -21.77
C LEU A 185 -2.19 15.94 -21.15
N ILE A 186 -1.11 16.66 -21.46
CA ILE A 186 -0.87 18.03 -21.00
C ILE A 186 -1.94 18.98 -21.57
N ARG A 187 -2.29 18.86 -22.86
CA ARG A 187 -3.32 19.70 -23.50
C ARG A 187 -4.69 19.64 -22.81
N ALA A 188 -5.02 18.50 -22.20
CA ALA A 188 -6.30 18.34 -21.51
C ALA A 188 -6.41 19.15 -20.20
N SER A 189 -5.29 19.64 -19.63
CA SER A 189 -5.27 20.48 -18.42
C SER A 189 -6.04 19.86 -17.23
N GLY A 190 -5.81 18.58 -16.96
CA GLY A 190 -6.53 17.81 -15.92
C GLY A 190 -6.66 16.33 -16.25
N SER A 191 -5.62 15.74 -16.85
CA SER A 191 -5.67 14.37 -17.36
C SER A 191 -5.21 13.32 -16.34
N ARG A 192 -5.50 12.05 -16.64
CA ARG A 192 -5.22 10.93 -15.75
C ARG A 192 -4.56 9.78 -16.50
N ILE A 193 -3.47 9.26 -15.95
CA ILE A 193 -2.83 8.02 -16.36
C ILE A 193 -3.21 6.94 -15.34
N ILE A 194 -4.02 5.99 -15.76
CA ILE A 194 -4.56 4.90 -14.94
C ILE A 194 -3.86 3.60 -15.32
N ASN A 195 -3.15 3.00 -14.38
CA ASN A 195 -2.38 1.78 -14.58
C ASN A 195 -3.02 0.60 -13.85
N VAL A 196 -3.60 -0.34 -14.61
CA VAL A 196 -4.23 -1.54 -14.04
C VAL A 196 -3.14 -2.53 -13.65
N ASN A 197 -2.93 -2.67 -12.34
CA ASN A 197 -1.94 -3.52 -11.74
C ASN A 197 -2.59 -4.81 -11.18
N SER A 198 -2.02 -5.39 -10.12
CA SER A 198 -2.47 -6.62 -9.46
C SER A 198 -1.83 -6.72 -8.08
N VAL A 199 -2.51 -7.33 -7.10
CA VAL A 199 -1.89 -7.71 -5.81
C VAL A 199 -0.66 -8.61 -5.95
N MET A 200 -0.45 -9.23 -7.10
CA MET A 200 0.76 -10.01 -7.37
C MET A 200 2.05 -9.17 -7.27
N HIS A 201 1.96 -7.83 -7.33
CA HIS A 201 3.11 -6.96 -7.06
C HIS A 201 3.63 -7.06 -5.61
N TYR A 202 2.82 -7.49 -4.63
CA TYR A 202 3.25 -7.69 -3.23
C TYR A 202 4.23 -8.86 -3.07
N VAL A 203 4.21 -9.82 -4.00
CA VAL A 203 5.09 -11.00 -3.99
C VAL A 203 6.15 -10.95 -5.10
N GLY A 204 6.18 -9.84 -5.87
CA GLY A 204 7.14 -9.62 -6.95
C GLY A 204 8.51 -9.16 -6.46
N PHE A 205 9.54 -9.34 -7.28
CA PHE A 205 10.87 -8.80 -7.04
C PHE A 205 11.52 -8.38 -8.36
N VAL A 206 11.97 -7.13 -8.43
CA VAL A 206 12.67 -6.59 -9.60
C VAL A 206 14.17 -6.53 -9.31
N ASP A 207 14.97 -7.23 -10.14
CA ASP A 207 16.41 -6.99 -10.23
C ASP A 207 16.61 -5.99 -11.39
N PRO A 208 16.96 -4.71 -11.13
CA PRO A 208 17.16 -3.73 -12.20
C PRO A 208 18.25 -4.15 -13.20
N ASP A 209 19.22 -4.98 -12.79
CA ASP A 209 20.27 -5.49 -13.66
C ASP A 209 19.82 -6.69 -14.53
N ASP A 210 18.64 -7.24 -14.27
CA ASP A 210 18.11 -8.41 -14.98
C ASP A 210 16.57 -8.41 -15.01
N MET A 211 15.99 -7.28 -15.40
CA MET A 211 14.53 -7.14 -15.52
C MET A 211 13.97 -8.12 -16.55
N ASN A 212 14.74 -8.41 -17.60
CA ASN A 212 14.37 -9.34 -18.67
C ASN A 212 14.51 -10.83 -18.29
N VAL A 213 15.07 -11.13 -17.10
CA VAL A 213 15.26 -12.50 -16.58
C VAL A 213 16.04 -13.39 -17.57
N VAL A 214 17.12 -12.85 -18.15
CA VAL A 214 17.98 -13.56 -19.12
C VAL A 214 19.36 -13.89 -18.56
N SER A 215 19.76 -13.28 -17.43
CA SER A 215 21.10 -13.45 -16.86
C SER A 215 21.36 -14.84 -16.28
N GLY A 216 20.31 -15.65 -16.09
CA GLY A 216 20.39 -16.95 -15.42
C GLY A 216 20.54 -16.88 -13.88
N LYS A 217 20.64 -15.68 -13.28
CA LYS A 217 20.66 -15.51 -11.81
C LYS A 217 19.40 -16.07 -11.14
N ARG A 218 18.25 -15.90 -11.79
CA ARG A 218 16.95 -16.41 -11.36
C ARG A 218 16.37 -17.30 -12.46
N LYS A 219 15.92 -18.49 -12.09
CA LYS A 219 15.20 -19.37 -13.03
C LYS A 219 13.83 -18.75 -13.32
N PHE A 220 13.53 -18.53 -14.59
CA PHE A 220 12.23 -18.03 -14.99
C PHE A 220 11.12 -18.98 -14.53
N SER A 221 10.05 -18.38 -14.01
CA SER A 221 8.73 -18.98 -13.98
C SER A 221 7.74 -17.90 -14.41
N SER A 222 6.62 -18.30 -15.03
CA SER A 222 5.57 -17.35 -15.41
C SER A 222 5.09 -16.50 -14.22
N PHE A 223 5.02 -17.09 -13.02
CA PHE A 223 4.75 -16.35 -11.78
C PHE A 223 5.77 -15.24 -11.52
N ILE A 224 7.07 -15.53 -11.65
CA ILE A 224 8.14 -14.53 -11.46
C ILE A 224 8.05 -13.44 -12.54
N GLY A 225 7.89 -13.81 -13.80
CA GLY A 225 7.74 -12.84 -14.90
C GLY A 225 6.57 -11.89 -14.66
N TYR A 226 5.40 -12.44 -14.36
CA TYR A 226 4.20 -11.64 -14.10
C TYR A 226 4.32 -10.75 -12.85
N SER A 227 4.62 -11.33 -11.69
CA SER A 227 4.71 -10.57 -10.43
C SER A 227 5.79 -9.49 -10.48
N SER A 228 6.93 -9.76 -11.12
CA SER A 228 8.01 -8.77 -11.31
C SER A 228 7.61 -7.66 -12.28
N SER A 229 6.91 -7.99 -13.38
CA SER A 229 6.42 -6.97 -14.33
C SER A 229 5.40 -6.02 -13.68
N LYS A 230 4.51 -6.55 -12.82
CA LYS A 230 3.51 -5.79 -12.07
C LYS A 230 4.13 -4.91 -10.98
N LEU A 231 5.21 -5.39 -10.33
CA LEU A 231 6.00 -4.56 -9.42
C LEU A 231 6.76 -3.44 -10.15
N ALA A 232 7.41 -3.76 -11.28
CA ALA A 232 8.12 -2.77 -12.08
C ALA A 232 7.20 -1.63 -12.56
N GLN A 233 5.96 -1.97 -12.93
CA GLN A 233 4.95 -0.99 -13.32
C GLN A 233 4.66 0.03 -12.20
N VAL A 234 4.53 -0.41 -10.93
CA VAL A 234 4.31 0.51 -9.79
C VAL A 234 5.53 1.38 -9.55
N MET A 235 6.72 0.77 -9.50
CA MET A 235 7.98 1.48 -9.26
C MET A 235 8.21 2.59 -10.29
N PHE A 236 7.97 2.28 -11.56
CA PHE A 236 8.09 3.27 -12.64
C PHE A 236 7.08 4.41 -12.50
N ASN A 237 5.82 4.10 -12.18
CA ASN A 237 4.78 5.12 -12.03
C ASN A 237 4.96 5.98 -10.76
N ASN A 238 5.59 5.45 -9.70
CA ASN A 238 6.01 6.25 -8.55
C ASN A 238 7.03 7.32 -8.94
N VAL A 239 8.04 6.93 -9.74
CA VAL A 239 9.04 7.89 -10.25
C VAL A 239 8.43 8.87 -11.26
N LEU A 240 7.56 8.41 -12.16
CA LEU A 240 6.84 9.28 -13.10
C LEU A 240 6.01 10.33 -12.37
N PHE A 241 5.25 9.91 -11.35
CA PHE A 241 4.45 10.79 -10.50
C PHE A 241 5.30 11.87 -9.84
N LYS A 242 6.45 11.46 -9.26
CA LYS A 242 7.39 12.37 -8.58
C LYS A 242 8.05 13.35 -9.56
N LYS A 243 8.41 12.91 -10.76
CA LYS A 243 9.08 13.75 -11.76
C LYS A 243 8.13 14.69 -12.50
N LEU A 244 6.84 14.39 -12.58
CA LEU A 244 5.86 15.27 -13.23
C LEU A 244 5.61 16.53 -12.38
N PRO A 245 5.78 17.74 -12.92
CA PRO A 245 5.41 18.98 -12.22
C PRO A 245 3.90 19.05 -11.96
N LEU A 246 3.49 19.81 -10.94
CA LEU A 246 2.09 19.97 -10.58
C LEU A 246 1.30 20.71 -11.69
N GLU A 247 1.98 21.63 -12.35
CA GLU A 247 1.48 22.50 -13.42
C GLU A 247 1.05 21.73 -14.66
N THR A 248 1.55 20.50 -14.83
CA THR A 248 1.12 19.63 -15.94
C THR A 248 -0.34 19.18 -15.81
N GLY A 249 -0.91 19.22 -14.59
CA GLY A 249 -2.27 18.77 -14.31
C GLY A 249 -2.48 17.25 -14.48
N ILE A 250 -1.40 16.47 -14.61
CA ILE A 250 -1.48 15.02 -14.83
C ILE A 250 -1.50 14.27 -13.50
N SER A 251 -2.55 13.49 -13.29
CA SER A 251 -2.66 12.53 -12.19
C SER A 251 -2.16 11.16 -12.62
N VAL A 252 -1.27 10.54 -11.84
CA VAL A 252 -0.78 9.17 -12.08
C VAL A 252 -1.35 8.26 -11.00
N VAL A 253 -2.03 7.20 -11.41
CA VAL A 253 -2.75 6.29 -10.50
C VAL A 253 -2.45 4.85 -10.87
N CYS A 254 -2.10 4.04 -9.88
CA CYS A 254 -2.08 2.59 -9.96
C CYS A 254 -3.32 2.00 -9.26
N LEU A 255 -3.79 0.83 -9.68
CA LEU A 255 -4.92 0.17 -9.02
C LEU A 255 -4.87 -1.35 -9.07
N SER A 256 -5.54 -2.01 -8.12
CA SER A 256 -5.86 -3.45 -8.22
C SER A 256 -7.33 -3.62 -8.63
N PRO A 257 -7.64 -4.41 -9.67
CA PRO A 257 -9.02 -4.75 -10.03
C PRO A 257 -9.59 -5.92 -9.20
N GLY A 258 -8.80 -6.48 -8.29
CA GLY A 258 -9.14 -7.73 -7.59
C GLY A 258 -8.75 -8.97 -8.40
N ALA A 259 -9.09 -10.14 -7.87
CA ALA A 259 -9.05 -11.39 -8.62
C ALA A 259 -10.30 -11.49 -9.49
N VAL A 260 -10.12 -11.32 -10.81
CA VAL A 260 -11.19 -11.26 -11.81
C VAL A 260 -11.15 -12.48 -12.71
N GLN A 261 -12.32 -13.06 -13.00
CA GLN A 261 -12.48 -14.14 -13.94
C GLN A 261 -12.15 -13.64 -15.34
N THR A 262 -10.93 -13.95 -15.77
CA THR A 262 -10.35 -13.55 -17.06
C THR A 262 -9.73 -14.80 -17.71
N ASN A 263 -9.31 -14.68 -18.96
CA ASN A 263 -8.75 -15.80 -19.74
C ASN A 263 -7.32 -16.21 -19.32
N VAL A 264 -6.94 -16.01 -18.05
CA VAL A 264 -5.59 -16.27 -17.51
C VAL A 264 -5.24 -17.75 -17.38
N THR A 265 -6.25 -18.63 -17.32
CA THR A 265 -6.06 -20.10 -17.23
C THR A 265 -6.07 -20.80 -18.60
N ARG A 266 -6.17 -20.07 -19.71
CA ARG A 266 -6.30 -20.65 -21.07
C ARG A 266 -5.17 -21.63 -21.44
N ASP A 267 -3.98 -21.42 -20.85
CA ASP A 267 -2.77 -22.19 -21.12
C ASP A 267 -2.62 -23.41 -20.16
N LEU A 268 -3.55 -23.61 -19.22
CA LEU A 268 -3.54 -24.72 -18.25
C LEU A 268 -4.30 -25.96 -18.74
N PRO A 269 -4.09 -27.15 -18.16
CA PRO A 269 -4.90 -28.33 -18.46
C PRO A 269 -6.40 -28.09 -18.20
N ARG A 270 -7.28 -28.66 -19.02
CA ARG A 270 -8.75 -28.45 -18.95
C ARG A 270 -9.33 -28.67 -17.55
N LEU A 271 -8.91 -29.73 -16.86
CA LEU A 271 -9.33 -30.02 -15.48
C LEU A 271 -9.05 -28.87 -14.50
N VAL A 272 -7.93 -28.16 -14.68
CA VAL A 272 -7.55 -27.01 -13.84
C VAL A 272 -8.34 -25.77 -14.25
N GLN A 273 -8.64 -25.60 -15.54
CA GLN A 273 -9.53 -24.55 -16.02
C GLN A 273 -10.94 -24.72 -15.42
N ASP A 274 -11.47 -25.93 -15.46
CA ASP A 274 -12.79 -26.27 -14.93
C ASP A 274 -12.86 -26.05 -13.41
N LEU A 275 -11.83 -26.47 -12.66
CA LEU A 275 -11.72 -26.22 -11.22
C LEU A 275 -11.60 -24.72 -10.90
N TYR A 276 -10.88 -23.95 -11.71
CA TYR A 276 -10.76 -22.50 -11.57
C TYR A 276 -12.08 -21.78 -11.85
N ILE A 277 -12.82 -22.20 -12.88
CA ILE A 277 -14.15 -21.69 -13.21
C ILE A 277 -15.17 -22.06 -12.11
N ALA A 278 -14.97 -23.21 -11.45
CA ALA A 278 -15.77 -23.69 -10.33
C ALA A 278 -15.45 -23.02 -8.97
N LEU A 279 -14.58 -21.99 -8.93
CA LEU A 279 -14.33 -21.12 -7.75
C LEU A 279 -15.10 -19.76 -7.77
N PRO A 280 -16.38 -19.66 -8.17
CA PRO A 280 -17.05 -18.37 -8.38
C PRO A 280 -17.40 -17.63 -7.08
N TYR A 281 -17.34 -18.30 -5.92
CA TYR A 281 -17.74 -17.65 -4.66
C TYR A 281 -16.80 -16.49 -4.27
N PHE A 282 -15.57 -16.46 -4.76
CA PHE A 282 -14.58 -15.45 -4.34
C PHE A 282 -14.14 -14.53 -5.48
N ILE A 283 -14.16 -14.98 -6.74
CA ILE A 283 -13.63 -14.26 -7.91
C ILE A 283 -14.67 -13.28 -8.48
N PHE A 284 -14.23 -12.08 -8.87
CA PHE A 284 -15.07 -11.05 -9.51
C PHE A 284 -15.36 -11.35 -10.98
N SER A 285 -16.53 -10.93 -11.45
CA SER A 285 -16.81 -10.81 -12.89
C SER A 285 -16.03 -9.64 -13.52
N PRO A 286 -15.85 -9.60 -14.84
CA PRO A 286 -15.29 -8.43 -15.52
C PRO A 286 -16.00 -7.11 -15.18
N GLN A 287 -17.33 -7.15 -15.00
CA GLN A 287 -18.16 -6.02 -14.55
C GLN A 287 -17.79 -5.56 -13.14
N GLU A 288 -17.54 -6.48 -12.22
CA GLU A 288 -17.05 -6.17 -10.88
C GLU A 288 -15.60 -5.65 -10.91
N GLY A 289 -14.74 -6.25 -11.73
CA GLY A 289 -13.31 -5.91 -11.82
C GLY A 289 -13.02 -4.54 -12.44
N CYS A 290 -13.93 -4.01 -13.26
CA CYS A 290 -13.74 -2.71 -13.91
C CYS A 290 -14.00 -1.51 -13.00
N ARG A 291 -14.63 -1.71 -11.83
CA ARG A 291 -15.09 -0.64 -10.92
C ARG A 291 -13.96 0.28 -10.48
N SER A 292 -12.83 -0.27 -10.04
CA SER A 292 -11.70 0.55 -9.59
C SER A 292 -11.06 1.33 -10.73
N SER A 293 -11.08 0.79 -11.96
CA SER A 293 -10.61 1.49 -13.18
C SER A 293 -11.54 2.66 -13.52
N LEU A 294 -12.85 2.43 -13.51
CA LEU A 294 -13.85 3.46 -13.74
C LEU A 294 -13.80 4.55 -12.67
N PHE A 295 -13.73 4.17 -11.41
CA PHE A 295 -13.57 5.10 -10.28
C PHE A 295 -12.33 5.99 -10.43
N SER A 296 -11.17 5.37 -10.70
CA SER A 296 -9.91 6.11 -10.87
C SER A 296 -9.95 7.06 -12.08
N ALA A 297 -10.60 6.62 -13.17
CA ALA A 297 -10.73 7.38 -14.41
C ALA A 297 -11.67 8.59 -14.29
N THR A 298 -12.77 8.50 -13.51
CA THR A 298 -13.86 9.47 -13.62
C THR A 298 -14.12 10.28 -12.34
N TYR A 299 -13.87 9.74 -11.15
CA TYR A 299 -14.29 10.43 -9.92
C TYR A 299 -13.41 11.64 -9.57
N PRO A 300 -14.00 12.78 -9.18
CA PRO A 300 -13.27 14.04 -8.97
C PRO A 300 -12.40 14.04 -7.71
N GLN A 301 -12.60 13.11 -6.77
CA GLN A 301 -11.72 12.98 -5.60
C GLN A 301 -10.31 12.48 -5.94
N ILE A 302 -10.12 11.81 -7.09
CA ILE A 302 -8.84 11.18 -7.44
C ILE A 302 -7.76 12.23 -7.76
N PRO A 303 -8.01 13.23 -8.63
CA PRO A 303 -7.04 14.31 -8.84
C PRO A 303 -6.69 15.06 -7.55
N LYS A 304 -7.68 15.34 -6.69
CA LYS A 304 -7.45 15.99 -5.38
C LYS A 304 -6.54 15.17 -4.48
N TYR A 305 -6.76 13.86 -4.43
CA TYR A 305 -5.90 12.96 -3.67
C TYR A 305 -4.47 12.92 -4.24
N CYS A 306 -4.32 12.87 -5.56
CA CYS A 306 -3.00 12.93 -6.21
C CYS A 306 -2.26 14.25 -5.93
N GLU A 307 -2.99 15.38 -5.94
CA GLU A 307 -2.47 16.69 -5.58
C GLU A 307 -1.99 16.70 -4.12
N THR A 308 -2.79 16.17 -3.18
CA THR A 308 -2.39 16.05 -1.77
C THR A 308 -1.11 15.21 -1.60
N LEU A 309 -0.98 14.10 -2.33
CA LEU A 309 0.23 13.28 -2.29
C LEU A 309 1.46 14.07 -2.80
N LYS A 310 1.30 14.91 -3.82
CA LYS A 310 2.39 15.77 -4.33
C LYS A 310 2.74 16.88 -3.34
N THR A 311 1.75 17.55 -2.76
CA THR A 311 2.00 18.64 -1.79
C THR A 311 2.67 18.14 -0.51
N ASP A 312 2.39 16.89 -0.12
CA ASP A 312 3.00 16.23 1.03
C ASP A 312 4.39 15.62 0.72
N ASP A 313 4.95 15.89 -0.48
CA ASP A 313 6.21 15.35 -0.98
C ASP A 313 6.32 13.82 -0.85
N LYS A 314 5.20 13.11 -1.12
CA LYS A 314 5.20 11.65 -1.12
C LYS A 314 5.93 11.13 -2.35
N SER A 315 6.81 10.14 -2.14
CA SER A 315 7.56 9.48 -3.21
C SER A 315 6.74 8.47 -4.02
N VAL A 316 5.44 8.33 -3.74
CA VAL A 316 4.57 7.28 -4.28
C VAL A 316 3.31 7.86 -4.90
N CYS A 317 2.90 7.29 -6.04
CA CYS A 317 1.64 7.64 -6.69
C CYS A 317 0.44 7.01 -5.96
N ALA A 318 -0.77 7.47 -6.26
CA ALA A 318 -1.98 6.91 -5.67
C ALA A 318 -2.15 5.43 -6.06
N PHE A 319 -2.44 4.57 -5.08
CA PHE A 319 -2.79 3.17 -5.30
C PHE A 319 -4.22 2.89 -4.83
N ILE A 320 -5.10 2.48 -5.75
CA ILE A 320 -6.53 2.28 -5.46
C ILE A 320 -6.87 0.78 -5.42
N SER A 321 -7.59 0.36 -4.39
CA SER A 321 -8.02 -1.01 -4.20
C SER A 321 -9.18 -1.41 -5.12
N GLN A 322 -9.47 -2.70 -5.15
CA GLN A 322 -10.62 -3.33 -5.82
C GLN A 322 -11.99 -2.91 -5.25
N TYR A 323 -11.99 -2.24 -4.09
CA TYR A 323 -13.19 -1.67 -3.46
C TYR A 323 -13.16 -0.12 -3.45
N CYS A 324 -12.41 0.48 -4.39
CA CYS A 324 -12.38 1.92 -4.67
C CYS A 324 -11.92 2.80 -3.50
N GLN A 325 -10.93 2.33 -2.72
CA GLN A 325 -10.31 3.10 -1.64
C GLN A 325 -8.79 3.19 -1.83
N PRO A 326 -8.15 4.30 -1.42
CA PRO A 326 -6.69 4.37 -1.37
C PRO A 326 -6.10 3.33 -0.41
N ILE A 327 -5.02 2.68 -0.84
CA ILE A 327 -4.23 1.74 -0.04
C ILE A 327 -2.73 1.93 -0.31
N ASP A 328 -1.87 1.37 0.52
CA ASP A 328 -0.43 1.38 0.30
C ASP A 328 0.01 0.27 -0.66
N SER A 329 0.88 0.59 -1.62
CA SER A 329 1.57 -0.42 -2.44
C SER A 329 2.59 -1.21 -1.62
N SER A 330 3.14 -2.29 -2.17
CA SER A 330 4.16 -3.12 -1.50
C SER A 330 5.38 -2.32 -1.05
N GLU A 331 6.02 -2.74 0.06
CA GLU A 331 7.23 -2.10 0.60
C GLU A 331 8.34 -2.01 -0.45
N GLU A 332 8.52 -3.05 -1.27
CA GLU A 332 9.50 -3.04 -2.35
C GLU A 332 9.15 -1.98 -3.41
N ALA A 333 7.87 -1.76 -3.71
CA ALA A 333 7.44 -0.71 -4.65
C ALA A 333 7.68 0.73 -4.12
N GLN A 334 7.72 0.90 -2.79
CA GLN A 334 8.02 2.18 -2.15
C GLN A 334 9.53 2.44 -1.99
N ASN A 335 10.38 1.48 -2.36
CA ASN A 335 11.83 1.67 -2.33
C ASN A 335 12.25 2.64 -3.44
N GLU A 336 12.55 3.89 -3.05
CA GLU A 336 12.91 4.96 -3.98
C GLU A 336 14.20 4.67 -4.76
N GLU A 337 15.23 4.08 -4.14
CA GLU A 337 16.49 3.76 -4.83
C GLU A 337 16.27 2.72 -5.94
N THR A 338 15.59 1.62 -5.60
CA THR A 338 15.25 0.59 -6.59
C THR A 338 14.32 1.16 -7.66
N SER A 339 13.34 1.98 -7.29
CA SER A 339 12.41 2.58 -8.24
C SER A 339 13.12 3.50 -9.24
N ASN A 340 14.08 4.32 -8.79
CA ASN A 340 14.90 5.14 -9.67
C ASN A 340 15.77 4.30 -10.62
N LYS A 341 16.35 3.19 -10.12
CA LYS A 341 17.09 2.25 -10.99
C LYS A 341 16.17 1.58 -12.03
N VAL A 342 14.96 1.19 -11.62
CA VAL A 342 13.94 0.65 -12.53
C VAL A 342 13.53 1.70 -13.56
N TRP A 343 13.36 2.96 -13.17
CA TRP A 343 13.12 4.06 -14.09
C TRP A 343 14.23 4.19 -15.13
N GLU A 344 15.48 4.34 -14.71
CA GLU A 344 16.64 4.48 -15.61
C GLU A 344 16.74 3.32 -16.58
N LYS A 345 16.63 2.09 -16.08
CA LYS A 345 16.64 0.88 -16.90
C LYS A 345 15.45 0.79 -17.84
N THR A 346 14.27 1.22 -17.41
CA THR A 346 13.09 1.25 -18.27
C THR A 346 13.27 2.23 -19.42
N ILE A 347 13.77 3.45 -19.15
CA ILE A 347 14.05 4.47 -20.18
C ILE A 347 15.07 3.95 -21.20
N GLU A 348 16.14 3.29 -20.74
CA GLU A 348 17.12 2.62 -21.59
C GLU A 348 16.48 1.54 -22.48
N LEU A 349 15.69 0.64 -21.88
CA LEU A 349 15.07 -0.49 -22.59
C LEU A 349 14.00 -0.07 -23.60
N ILE A 350 13.26 1.02 -23.34
CA ILE A 350 12.27 1.53 -24.30
C ILE A 350 12.90 2.48 -25.34
N GLY A 351 14.22 2.65 -25.33
CA GLY A 351 14.96 3.39 -26.35
C GLY A 351 14.76 4.90 -26.33
N LEU A 352 14.45 5.49 -25.16
CA LEU A 352 14.26 6.93 -24.98
C LEU A 352 15.50 7.59 -24.33
N PRO A 353 15.83 8.85 -24.68
CA PRO A 353 16.83 9.63 -23.96
C PRO A 353 16.53 9.81 -22.47
N VAL A 354 17.57 9.94 -21.63
CA VAL A 354 17.43 10.08 -20.17
C VAL A 354 16.62 11.33 -19.76
N ASP A 355 16.70 12.39 -20.56
CA ASP A 355 16.00 13.67 -20.37
C ASP A 355 14.65 13.77 -21.10
N THR A 356 14.12 12.63 -21.59
CA THR A 356 12.90 12.60 -22.42
C THR A 356 11.70 13.24 -21.73
N LEU A 357 11.51 12.98 -20.43
CA LEU A 357 10.35 13.51 -19.71
C LEU A 357 10.40 15.04 -19.67
N GLU A 358 11.56 15.61 -19.34
CA GLU A 358 11.80 17.04 -19.25
C GLU A 358 11.61 17.72 -20.62
N ARG A 359 12.04 17.07 -21.71
CA ARG A 359 11.85 17.54 -23.09
C ARG A 359 10.39 17.51 -23.52
N LEU A 360 9.67 16.42 -23.24
CA LEU A 360 8.26 16.28 -23.57
C LEU A 360 7.38 17.29 -22.82
N ILE A 361 7.71 17.59 -21.55
CA ILE A 361 7.01 18.63 -20.76
C ILE A 361 7.21 20.02 -21.40
N LYS A 362 8.38 20.30 -21.97
CA LYS A 362 8.67 21.55 -22.69
C LYS A 362 8.07 21.60 -24.09
N GLY A 363 7.42 20.53 -24.55
CA GLY A 363 6.86 20.43 -25.89
C GLY A 363 7.90 20.17 -26.99
N GLU A 364 9.09 19.68 -26.61
CA GLU A 364 10.12 19.31 -27.58
C GLU A 364 9.83 17.93 -28.20
N GLU A 365 10.20 17.77 -29.47
CA GLU A 365 10.16 16.45 -30.10
C GLU A 365 11.23 15.53 -29.54
N VAL A 366 10.87 14.26 -29.31
CA VAL A 366 11.79 13.22 -28.85
C VAL A 366 11.76 12.08 -29.86
N GLN A 367 12.94 11.66 -30.32
CA GLN A 367 13.07 10.48 -31.17
C GLN A 367 13.27 9.23 -30.30
N CYS A 368 12.45 8.21 -30.56
CA CYS A 368 12.63 6.87 -30.03
C CYS A 368 13.47 6.04 -31.00
N HIS A 369 14.41 5.24 -30.49
CA HIS A 369 15.22 4.35 -31.32
C HIS A 369 14.37 3.25 -31.99
N HIS A 370 13.22 2.94 -31.42
CA HIS A 370 12.20 2.11 -32.03
C HIS A 370 11.38 2.97 -33.01
N GLY A 371 11.43 2.65 -34.31
CA GLY A 371 10.80 3.43 -35.38
C GLY A 371 11.76 4.05 -36.41
N ALA A 372 13.07 3.86 -36.27
CA ALA A 372 14.06 4.19 -37.31
C ALA A 372 14.49 2.91 -38.07
N LEU A 373 14.41 2.92 -39.40
CA LEU A 373 14.98 1.88 -40.27
C LEU A 373 16.52 1.80 -40.08
N GLU A 374 17.01 0.56 -40.00
CA GLU A 374 18.37 0.01 -39.78
C GLU A 374 19.63 0.88 -40.05
N LEU A 375 20.65 0.76 -39.17
CA LEU A 375 21.96 0.12 -39.46
C LEU A 375 23.02 0.27 -38.33
N THR A 376 23.61 -0.87 -37.94
CA THR A 376 25.01 -1.14 -37.48
C THR A 376 25.51 -1.00 -36.02
N ASN A 377 25.94 -2.19 -35.52
CA ASN A 377 27.20 -2.59 -34.84
C ASN A 377 27.55 -2.31 -33.35
N LYS A 378 27.89 -3.43 -32.67
CA LYS A 378 28.50 -3.63 -31.34
C LYS A 378 29.89 -2.99 -31.16
N LYS A 379 30.25 -2.65 -29.90
CA LYS A 379 31.58 -2.95 -29.27
C LYS A 379 31.60 -2.76 -27.74
N SER A 380 32.46 -3.55 -27.07
CA SER A 380 32.67 -3.78 -25.62
C SER A 380 33.88 -3.03 -25.03
N PHE A 381 34.02 -2.87 -23.69
CA PHE A 381 35.33 -2.63 -23.01
C PHE A 381 35.39 -3.00 -21.49
N GLU A 382 36.61 -3.30 -20.98
CA GLU A 382 37.04 -3.94 -19.68
C GLU A 382 37.70 -3.01 -18.61
N ASN A 383 38.10 -3.60 -17.44
CA ASN A 383 38.41 -3.11 -16.05
C ASN A 383 39.89 -2.84 -15.61
N THR A 384 40.14 -2.30 -14.37
CA THR A 384 41.40 -2.46 -13.53
C THR A 384 41.22 -2.22 -11.97
N ILE A 385 42.10 -2.74 -11.05
CA ILE A 385 42.03 -2.85 -9.53
C ILE A 385 43.35 -2.46 -8.74
N ALA A 386 43.31 -2.12 -7.41
CA ALA A 386 44.45 -2.03 -6.41
C ALA A 386 44.11 -2.42 -4.90
N ALA A 387 45.13 -2.67 -4.00
CA ALA A 387 45.18 -3.50 -2.73
C ALA A 387 45.16 -2.83 -1.29
N THR A 388 45.06 -3.61 -0.16
CA THR A 388 44.65 -3.21 1.26
C THR A 388 45.49 -3.62 2.52
N VAL A 389 45.35 -2.89 3.67
CA VAL A 389 45.94 -3.07 5.06
C VAL A 389 45.00 -3.81 6.07
N THR A 390 45.51 -4.52 7.10
CA THR A 390 44.72 -5.35 8.07
C THR A 390 44.60 -4.83 9.52
N CYS A 391 43.39 -4.93 10.11
CA CYS A 391 43.03 -4.54 11.50
C CYS A 391 42.53 -5.74 12.33
N THR A 392 42.94 -5.89 13.60
CA THR A 392 42.55 -7.00 14.50
C THR A 392 41.45 -6.61 15.49
N ASN A 393 40.62 -7.56 15.94
CA ASN A 393 39.54 -7.33 16.92
C ASN A 393 40.10 -7.01 18.32
N ALA A 394 39.41 -6.16 19.09
CA ALA A 394 39.82 -5.79 20.45
C ALA A 394 38.66 -5.88 21.45
N VAL A 395 38.96 -6.10 22.74
CA VAL A 395 37.98 -6.09 23.85
C VAL A 395 38.60 -5.45 25.09
N CYS A 396 37.79 -4.79 25.92
CA CYS A 396 38.22 -4.29 27.23
C CYS A 396 38.21 -5.40 28.31
N ARG A 397 37.16 -6.25 28.30
CA ARG A 397 36.96 -7.40 29.19
C ARG A 397 36.42 -8.60 28.40
N ARG A 398 36.50 -9.81 28.95
CA ARG A 398 36.02 -11.06 28.32
C ARG A 398 34.52 -11.04 27.96
N ASP A 399 33.70 -10.32 28.72
CA ASP A 399 32.23 -10.25 28.54
C ASP A 399 31.77 -8.95 27.86
N ASP A 400 32.70 -8.10 27.43
CA ASP A 400 32.41 -6.84 26.76
C ASP A 400 32.22 -7.05 25.24
N PRO A 401 31.50 -6.15 24.56
CA PRO A 401 31.32 -6.23 23.12
C PRO A 401 32.67 -6.19 22.39
N ILE A 402 32.78 -7.01 21.34
CA ILE A 402 33.98 -7.06 20.50
C ILE A 402 34.07 -5.78 19.66
N ILE A 403 35.20 -5.09 19.73
CA ILE A 403 35.48 -3.81 19.06
C ILE A 403 36.26 -4.06 17.78
N ARG A 404 35.68 -3.63 16.66
CA ARG A 404 36.25 -3.69 15.31
C ARG A 404 35.68 -2.56 14.46
N PHE A 405 36.24 -2.38 13.25
CA PHE A 405 35.80 -1.34 12.32
C PHE A 405 34.26 -1.34 12.16
N PRO A 406 33.58 -0.16 12.17
CA PRO A 406 34.14 1.19 12.12
C PRO A 406 34.70 1.73 13.44
N PHE A 407 34.44 1.02 14.53
CA PHE A 407 34.89 1.37 15.86
C PHE A 407 36.35 1.00 16.07
N ARG A 408 36.98 1.77 16.94
CA ARG A 408 38.36 1.54 17.34
C ARG A 408 38.50 1.74 18.84
N LEU A 409 39.18 0.80 19.49
CA LEU A 409 39.60 0.95 20.87
C LEU A 409 40.94 1.71 20.94
N LYS A 410 40.92 2.94 21.48
CA LYS A 410 42.08 3.85 21.46
C LYS A 410 43.37 3.25 22.02
N SER A 411 43.26 2.41 23.05
CA SER A 411 44.41 1.81 23.75
C SER A 411 45.02 0.59 23.05
N LYS A 412 44.31 -0.05 22.09
CA LYS A 412 44.73 -1.34 21.50
C LYS A 412 44.79 -1.40 19.98
N GLN A 413 44.14 -0.47 19.26
CA GLN A 413 44.09 -0.47 17.79
C GLN A 413 44.68 0.84 17.21
N PRO A 414 45.33 0.82 16.03
CA PRO A 414 45.89 2.01 15.39
C PRO A 414 44.80 2.90 14.76
N THR A 415 45.14 4.17 14.46
CA THR A 415 44.20 5.16 13.90
C THR A 415 43.60 4.77 12.56
N SER A 416 44.29 3.96 11.76
CA SER A 416 43.82 3.45 10.46
C SER A 416 42.66 2.45 10.57
N CYS A 417 42.36 1.94 11.77
CA CYS A 417 41.27 0.99 12.01
C CYS A 417 39.95 1.65 12.42
N ARG A 418 39.89 2.99 12.49
CA ARG A 418 38.64 3.73 12.70
C ARG A 418 38.16 4.34 11.39
N TYR A 419 36.86 4.58 11.28
CA TYR A 419 36.33 5.34 10.16
C TYR A 419 36.47 6.85 10.35
N ASP A 420 36.09 7.35 11.53
CA ASP A 420 36.20 8.77 11.90
C ASP A 420 36.37 8.91 13.42
N SER A 421 36.67 10.12 13.92
CA SER A 421 36.88 10.39 15.34
C SER A 421 35.67 10.10 16.22
N GLY A 422 34.45 10.11 15.65
CA GLY A 422 33.21 9.77 16.37
C GLY A 422 33.06 8.28 16.74
N PHE A 423 33.93 7.40 16.20
CA PHE A 423 33.88 5.95 16.42
C PHE A 423 34.95 5.43 17.40
N ASP A 424 35.60 6.33 18.15
CA ASP A 424 36.58 5.93 19.14
C ASP A 424 35.93 5.48 20.46
N LEU A 425 36.36 4.33 20.95
CA LEU A 425 35.98 3.74 22.23
C LEU A 425 37.16 3.71 23.21
N THR A 426 36.85 3.69 24.51
CA THR A 426 37.85 3.63 25.59
C THR A 426 37.46 2.61 26.66
N CYS A 427 38.44 1.96 27.27
CA CYS A 427 38.22 1.15 28.46
C CYS A 427 38.26 2.05 29.70
N ASP A 428 37.24 2.00 30.55
CA ASP A 428 37.23 2.72 31.81
C ASP A 428 37.95 1.93 32.92
N HIS A 429 39.18 2.33 33.24
CA HIS A 429 39.99 1.68 34.27
C HIS A 429 39.45 1.88 35.70
N ASN A 430 38.58 2.87 35.93
CA ASN A 430 38.01 3.15 37.25
C ASN A 430 36.68 2.42 37.50
N ALA A 431 36.02 1.93 36.44
CA ALA A 431 34.71 1.29 36.49
C ALA A 431 34.75 -0.12 35.85
N VAL A 432 35.45 -1.05 36.51
CA VAL A 432 35.48 -2.50 36.17
C VAL A 432 35.97 -2.80 34.73
N ASN A 433 36.78 -1.91 34.13
CA ASN A 433 37.28 -2.04 32.75
C ASN A 433 36.16 -2.18 31.68
N ARG A 434 35.00 -1.53 31.87
CA ARG A 434 33.93 -1.54 30.86
C ARG A 434 34.27 -0.68 29.64
N THR A 435 33.72 -1.08 28.49
CA THR A 435 33.79 -0.35 27.22
C THR A 435 32.88 0.86 27.27
N THR A 436 33.43 2.02 26.88
CA THR A 436 32.73 3.30 26.96
C THR A 436 32.91 4.12 25.69
N ILE A 437 31.88 4.87 25.34
CA ILE A 437 31.88 5.84 24.25
C ILE A 437 31.70 7.24 24.82
N THR A 438 32.42 8.21 24.27
CA THR A 438 32.23 9.62 24.62
C THR A 438 31.52 10.32 23.48
N LEU A 439 30.28 10.72 23.73
CA LEU A 439 29.50 11.49 22.78
C LEU A 439 29.77 12.98 23.00
N ALA A 440 30.08 13.70 21.92
CA ALA A 440 30.28 15.15 21.98
C ALA A 440 29.05 15.83 22.62
N PHE A 441 29.29 16.75 23.55
CA PHE A 441 28.26 17.48 24.32
C PHE A 441 27.36 16.65 25.26
N SER A 442 27.33 15.32 25.12
CA SER A 442 26.49 14.43 25.93
C SER A 442 27.28 13.60 26.94
N GLY A 443 28.61 13.67 26.93
CA GLY A 443 29.49 13.02 27.90
C GLY A 443 29.71 11.52 27.62
N LYS A 444 30.19 10.82 28.66
CA LYS A 444 30.57 9.41 28.60
C LYS A 444 29.39 8.48 28.87
N PHE A 445 29.26 7.42 28.08
CA PHE A 445 28.25 6.35 28.22
C PHE A 445 28.92 4.98 28.24
N THR A 446 28.31 4.00 28.91
CA THR A 446 28.70 2.59 28.77
C THR A 446 28.15 2.04 27.47
N VAL A 447 28.93 1.19 26.81
CA VAL A 447 28.49 0.46 25.62
C VAL A 447 28.10 -0.94 26.07
N GLU A 448 26.83 -1.25 26.00
CA GLU A 448 26.31 -2.56 26.40
C GLU A 448 26.43 -3.56 25.25
N GLU A 449 26.11 -3.14 24.02
CA GLU A 449 26.23 -3.99 22.83
C GLU A 449 26.50 -3.19 21.56
N ILE A 450 27.19 -3.81 20.60
CA ILE A 450 27.37 -3.28 19.24
C ILE A 450 26.96 -4.37 18.26
N ASP A 451 25.85 -4.14 17.57
CA ASP A 451 25.43 -4.97 16.45
C ASP A 451 25.95 -4.37 15.15
N TYR A 452 27.05 -4.93 14.65
CA TYR A 452 27.66 -4.52 13.40
C TYR A 452 26.82 -4.86 12.17
N ALA A 453 25.97 -5.89 12.26
CA ALA A 453 25.09 -6.35 11.18
C ALA A 453 23.86 -5.45 11.05
N ALA A 454 23.27 -5.03 12.17
CA ALA A 454 22.20 -4.03 12.20
C ALA A 454 22.72 -2.58 12.09
N GLN A 455 24.02 -2.36 12.31
CA GLN A 455 24.63 -1.03 12.50
C GLN A 455 23.99 -0.25 13.67
N GLU A 456 23.85 -0.94 14.79
CA GLU A 456 23.27 -0.41 16.02
C GLU A 456 24.26 -0.51 17.18
N ILE A 457 24.22 0.50 18.05
CA ILE A 457 24.98 0.54 19.30
C ILE A 457 24.01 0.87 20.42
N TRP A 458 24.06 0.06 21.47
CA TRP A 458 23.22 0.22 22.65
C TRP A 458 24.09 0.79 23.76
N ILE A 459 23.67 1.94 24.27
CA ILE A 459 24.42 2.66 25.29
C ILE A 459 23.57 2.90 26.53
N ASN A 460 24.23 2.92 27.69
CA ASN A 460 23.57 3.20 28.95
C ASN A 460 24.37 4.23 29.77
N ASP A 461 23.73 4.79 30.78
CA ASP A 461 24.37 5.71 31.72
C ASP A 461 25.22 4.91 32.73
N PRO A 462 26.52 5.20 32.87
CA PRO A 462 27.38 4.52 33.86
C PRO A 462 26.89 4.66 35.30
N ASN A 463 26.09 5.69 35.61
CA ASN A 463 25.53 5.92 36.93
C ASN A 463 24.12 5.32 37.11
N ASN A 464 23.66 4.52 36.15
CA ASN A 464 22.37 3.83 36.16
C ASN A 464 21.16 4.79 36.23
N CYS A 465 21.28 6.00 35.65
CA CYS A 465 20.16 6.93 35.50
C CYS A 465 20.12 7.53 34.08
N LEU A 466 19.85 6.68 33.09
CA LEU A 466 19.72 7.08 31.70
C LEU A 466 18.67 8.19 31.45
N PRO A 467 17.50 8.22 32.13
CA PRO A 467 16.55 9.32 32.00
C PRO A 467 17.14 10.71 32.28
N GLN A 468 18.09 10.81 33.22
CA GLN A 468 18.77 12.08 33.51
C GLN A 468 19.65 12.52 32.33
N ARG A 469 20.30 11.58 31.66
CA ARG A 469 21.13 11.84 30.47
C ARG A 469 20.28 12.21 29.26
N ILE A 470 19.13 11.57 29.08
CA ILE A 470 18.18 11.86 27.99
C ILE A 470 17.75 13.34 27.99
N LEU A 471 17.55 13.95 29.17
CA LEU A 471 17.16 15.37 29.28
C LEU A 471 18.19 16.34 28.71
N THR A 472 19.45 15.92 28.57
CA THR A 472 20.58 16.73 28.06
C THR A 472 21.24 16.14 26.82
N LEU A 473 20.66 15.08 26.24
CA LEU A 473 21.23 14.35 25.11
C LEU A 473 21.26 15.23 23.86
N ASN A 474 22.44 15.32 23.25
CA ASN A 474 22.68 15.98 21.98
C ASN A 474 23.57 15.10 21.09
N LEU A 475 23.00 14.65 19.97
CA LEU A 475 23.66 13.76 19.00
C LEU A 475 24.09 14.48 17.71
N SER A 476 23.78 15.78 17.57
CA SER A 476 23.86 16.51 16.28
C SER A 476 25.26 16.57 15.66
N THR A 477 26.32 16.45 16.46
CA THR A 477 27.72 16.42 15.99
C THR A 477 28.35 15.02 16.07
N THR A 478 27.54 14.00 16.32
CA THR A 478 27.98 12.60 16.40
C THR A 478 27.54 11.86 15.12
N PRO A 479 28.23 10.76 14.73
CA PRO A 479 27.77 9.96 13.59
C PRO A 479 26.53 9.11 13.90
N PHE A 480 25.98 9.23 15.12
CA PHE A 480 24.89 8.42 15.63
C PHE A 480 23.55 9.18 15.58
N SER A 481 22.48 8.44 15.32
CA SER A 481 21.11 8.96 15.31
C SER A 481 20.13 7.88 15.80
N GLY A 482 18.93 8.27 16.24
CA GLY A 482 17.87 7.31 16.52
C GLY A 482 17.23 6.79 15.24
N VAL A 483 16.94 5.48 15.16
CA VAL A 483 16.17 4.89 14.05
C VAL A 483 14.72 5.36 14.10
N TYR A 484 14.16 5.42 15.30
CA TYR A 484 12.87 6.01 15.63
C TYR A 484 13.08 7.01 16.76
N SER A 485 12.43 8.17 16.67
CA SER A 485 12.38 9.14 17.77
C SER A 485 10.94 9.30 18.23
N ARG A 486 10.74 9.33 19.54
CA ARG A 486 9.43 9.57 20.15
C ARG A 486 9.55 10.69 21.17
N ARG A 487 8.57 11.60 21.13
CA ARG A 487 8.48 12.73 22.06
C ARG A 487 7.97 12.28 23.42
N PHE A 488 8.80 12.42 24.45
CA PHE A 488 8.42 12.21 25.85
C PHE A 488 8.37 13.52 26.61
N THR A 489 7.35 13.67 27.45
CA THR A 489 7.18 14.83 28.33
C THR A 489 7.36 14.39 29.79
N PHE A 490 8.27 15.05 30.50
CA PHE A 490 8.62 14.77 31.89
C PHE A 490 7.87 15.70 32.85
N PHE A 491 7.34 15.15 33.93
CA PHE A 491 6.62 15.86 34.98
C PHE A 491 7.21 15.53 36.35
N ASN A 492 7.26 16.53 37.24
CA ASN A 492 7.59 16.38 38.65
C ASN A 492 6.33 16.57 39.50
N CYS A 493 5.88 15.51 40.17
CA CYS A 493 4.64 15.49 40.94
C CYS A 493 4.90 15.30 42.44
N PRO A 494 4.05 15.81 43.34
CA PRO A 494 4.14 15.52 44.78
C PRO A 494 3.91 14.02 45.08
N THR A 495 4.75 13.42 45.93
CA THR A 495 4.69 11.97 46.23
C THR A 495 3.41 11.53 46.95
N SER A 496 2.71 12.43 47.66
CA SER A 496 1.44 12.14 48.35
C SER A 496 0.29 11.71 47.44
N GLU A 497 0.39 11.95 46.13
CA GLU A 497 -0.64 11.60 45.15
C GLU A 497 -0.33 10.32 44.35
N TYR A 498 0.77 9.62 44.66
CA TYR A 498 1.25 8.44 43.93
C TYR A 498 0.17 7.38 43.64
N LEU A 499 -0.74 7.14 44.60
CA LEU A 499 -1.81 6.15 44.46
C LEU A 499 -2.85 6.51 43.37
N ARG A 500 -2.99 7.79 43.00
CA ARG A 500 -3.90 8.23 41.93
C ARG A 500 -3.35 7.96 40.52
N PHE A 501 -2.05 7.71 40.39
CA PHE A 501 -1.35 7.57 39.10
C PHE A 501 -1.07 6.13 38.70
N ARG A 502 -1.86 5.16 39.20
CA ARG A 502 -1.64 3.70 39.12
C ARG A 502 -1.53 3.03 37.73
N PRO A 503 -1.76 3.66 36.57
CA PRO A 503 -1.26 3.07 35.33
C PRO A 503 0.14 3.56 34.93
N LEU A 504 0.81 4.48 35.65
CA LEU A 504 2.13 5.02 35.29
C LEU A 504 3.23 4.55 36.26
N ASN A 505 4.35 4.08 35.70
CA ASN A 505 5.56 3.73 36.47
C ASN A 505 6.43 4.99 36.69
N PRO A 506 6.86 5.29 37.92
CA PRO A 506 7.71 6.43 38.20
C PRO A 506 9.17 6.21 37.75
N ILE A 507 9.86 7.27 37.36
CA ILE A 507 11.29 7.25 37.07
C ILE A 507 12.04 7.36 38.40
N THR A 508 12.44 6.21 38.93
CA THR A 508 13.01 6.08 40.28
C THR A 508 14.26 6.93 40.48
N CYS A 509 15.16 6.98 39.50
CA CYS A 509 16.44 7.67 39.62
C CYS A 509 16.34 9.21 39.57
N LEU A 510 15.21 9.75 39.09
CA LEU A 510 14.90 11.18 39.11
C LEU A 510 13.92 11.56 40.24
N SER A 511 13.36 10.56 40.93
CA SER A 511 12.40 10.76 42.02
C SER A 511 13.11 10.90 43.36
N GLY A 512 12.61 11.80 44.22
CA GLY A 512 13.08 12.04 45.58
C GLY A 512 12.05 11.62 46.63
N LYS A 513 12.34 11.91 47.90
CA LYS A 513 11.46 11.56 49.03
C LYS A 513 10.09 12.25 48.98
N ASN A 514 10.03 13.47 48.42
CA ASN A 514 8.83 14.31 48.40
C ASN A 514 8.30 14.56 46.98
N SER A 515 9.00 14.10 45.95
CA SER A 515 8.69 14.39 44.56
C SER A 515 8.92 13.17 43.66
N THR A 516 7.92 12.81 42.86
CA THR A 516 7.94 11.65 41.98
C THR A 516 7.92 12.12 40.52
N VAL A 517 8.87 11.64 39.72
CA VAL A 517 9.02 12.03 38.32
C VAL A 517 8.38 11.00 37.40
N PHE A 518 7.63 11.47 36.42
CA PHE A 518 7.00 10.63 35.38
C PHE A 518 7.39 11.12 33.99
N ALA A 519 7.49 10.21 33.02
CA ALA A 519 7.58 10.56 31.61
C ALA A 519 6.49 9.86 30.82
N THR A 520 5.90 10.56 29.84
CA THR A 520 4.87 9.97 28.98
C THR A 520 4.94 10.55 27.57
N ALA A 521 4.58 9.72 26.59
CA ALA A 521 4.40 10.11 25.20
C ALA A 521 2.91 10.13 24.78
N SER A 522 1.98 9.93 25.73
CA SER A 522 0.53 9.94 25.47
C SER A 522 -0.05 11.34 25.68
N PRO A 523 -0.65 11.98 24.66
CA PRO A 523 -1.27 13.30 24.80
C PRO A 523 -2.36 13.36 25.87
N ARG A 524 -3.10 12.25 26.04
CA ARG A 524 -4.15 12.14 27.08
C ARG A 524 -3.57 12.19 28.49
N VAL A 525 -2.43 11.52 28.71
CA VAL A 525 -1.76 11.51 30.01
C VAL A 525 -1.06 12.84 30.28
N VAL A 526 -0.50 13.47 29.24
CA VAL A 526 0.07 14.83 29.34
C VAL A 526 -0.99 15.82 29.82
N ASN A 527 -2.19 15.82 29.20
CA ASN A 527 -3.28 16.70 29.61
C ASN A 527 -3.75 16.39 31.04
N TYR A 528 -3.85 15.11 31.40
CA TYR A 528 -4.21 14.70 32.75
C TYR A 528 -3.20 15.19 33.80
N LEU A 529 -1.89 14.93 33.61
CA LEU A 529 -0.86 15.38 34.56
C LEU A 529 -0.74 16.90 34.61
N SER A 530 -0.93 17.60 33.49
CA SER A 530 -0.91 19.08 33.44
C SER A 530 -2.11 19.72 34.16
N SER A 531 -3.23 18.99 34.30
CA SER A 531 -4.41 19.43 35.05
C SER A 531 -4.30 19.19 36.57
N GLN A 532 -3.29 18.44 37.01
CA GLN A 532 -2.99 18.18 38.43
C GLN A 532 -1.87 19.12 38.90
N SER A 533 -1.54 19.09 40.20
CA SER A 533 -0.45 19.86 40.83
C SER A 533 0.97 19.40 40.41
N CYS A 534 1.13 18.79 39.23
CA CYS A 534 2.41 18.32 38.69
C CYS A 534 3.09 19.42 37.85
N LEU A 535 4.37 19.65 38.09
CA LEU A 535 5.16 20.63 37.35
C LEU A 535 5.77 20.02 36.09
N LEU A 536 5.51 20.62 34.93
CA LEU A 536 6.19 20.27 33.67
C LEU A 536 7.69 20.53 33.79
N MET A 537 8.52 19.51 33.59
CA MET A 537 9.98 19.64 33.62
C MET A 537 10.54 19.98 32.25
N LYS A 538 10.32 19.10 31.27
CA LYS A 538 10.87 19.23 29.92
C LYS A 538 10.20 18.25 28.97
N THR A 539 10.15 18.61 27.69
CA THR A 539 9.80 17.70 26.59
C THR A 539 11.03 17.42 25.75
N VAL A 540 11.32 16.15 25.48
CA VAL A 540 12.51 15.71 24.74
C VAL A 540 12.16 14.63 23.74
N GLU A 541 12.84 14.65 22.59
CA GLU A 541 12.78 13.56 21.61
C GLU A 541 13.77 12.47 22.02
N VAL A 542 13.26 11.26 22.22
CA VAL A 542 14.06 10.12 22.69
C VAL A 542 14.16 9.08 21.58
N PRO A 543 15.39 8.67 21.19
CA PRO A 543 15.59 7.49 20.35
C PRO A 543 14.99 6.24 21.01
N VAL A 544 14.04 5.58 20.35
CA VAL A 544 13.34 4.38 20.86
C VAL A 544 13.36 3.24 19.85
N ARG A 545 13.03 2.03 20.32
CA ARG A 545 12.84 0.84 19.49
C ARG A 545 11.55 0.96 18.64
N TRP A 546 11.52 0.28 17.48
CA TRP A 546 10.42 0.30 16.50
C TRP A 546 9.02 0.09 17.15
N PRO A 547 8.02 0.95 16.87
CA PRO A 547 6.73 0.93 17.56
C PRO A 547 5.71 0.02 16.84
N PHE A 548 5.83 -1.30 16.94
CA PHE A 548 4.78 -2.21 16.44
C PHE A 548 4.17 -3.16 17.49
N TYR A 549 4.46 -3.00 18.78
CA TYR A 549 3.86 -3.87 19.81
C TYR A 549 3.49 -3.24 21.17
N GLU A 550 3.65 -1.93 21.39
CA GLU A 550 3.29 -1.30 22.67
C GLU A 550 2.36 -0.10 22.53
N GLN A 551 1.10 -0.37 22.22
CA GLN A 551 0.04 0.64 22.25
C GLN A 551 -1.05 0.38 23.31
N ILE A 552 -0.85 -0.54 24.26
CA ILE A 552 -1.93 -0.90 25.20
C ILE A 552 -1.54 -0.84 26.68
N VAL A 553 -0.27 -0.71 27.06
CA VAL A 553 0.08 -0.47 28.47
C VAL A 553 1.24 0.51 28.57
N SER A 554 1.08 1.52 29.41
CA SER A 554 2.08 2.48 29.83
C SER A 554 3.45 1.83 30.08
N SER A 555 4.43 2.13 29.24
CA SER A 555 5.85 2.05 29.63
C SER A 555 6.37 3.48 29.71
N SER A 556 6.20 4.09 30.87
CA SER A 556 6.97 5.26 31.31
C SER A 556 8.41 4.89 31.71
N ASP A 557 8.87 3.69 31.33
CA ASP A 557 10.17 3.15 31.66
C ASP A 557 11.20 3.53 30.59
N LEU A 558 11.86 4.67 30.81
CA LEU A 558 13.00 5.15 30.01
C LEU A 558 14.34 4.64 30.58
N SER A 559 14.32 3.60 31.41
CA SER A 559 15.51 3.03 32.05
C SER A 559 16.21 1.98 31.18
N ASP A 560 15.55 1.51 30.11
CA ASP A 560 16.12 0.61 29.12
C ASP A 560 17.23 1.29 28.30
N ASN A 561 18.16 0.50 27.75
CA ASN A 561 19.30 1.00 26.96
C ASN A 561 18.86 1.98 25.86
N LEU A 562 19.68 2.98 25.57
CA LEU A 562 19.47 3.93 24.48
C LEU A 562 19.97 3.34 23.15
N TRP A 563 19.07 3.23 22.16
CA TRP A 563 19.33 2.62 20.87
C TRP A 563 19.76 3.66 19.85
N LEU A 564 21.00 3.58 19.39
CA LEU A 564 21.54 4.46 18.37
C LEU A 564 21.98 3.66 17.14
N THR A 565 21.85 4.26 15.96
CA THR A 565 22.36 3.72 14.70
C THR A 565 23.37 4.67 14.08
N TRP A 566 24.31 4.16 13.28
CA TRP A 566 25.18 4.96 12.42
C TRP A 566 24.95 4.58 10.94
N ARG A 567 24.94 5.57 10.05
CA ARG A 567 24.69 5.34 8.60
C ARG A 567 25.97 5.12 7.79
N VAL A 568 27.08 5.70 8.23
CA VAL A 568 28.37 5.68 7.52
C VAL A 568 29.47 5.35 8.52
N PRO A 569 30.36 4.37 8.23
CA PRO A 569 30.45 3.60 6.99
C PRO A 569 29.46 2.43 6.93
N ARG A 570 29.09 2.02 5.72
CA ARG A 570 28.15 0.93 5.47
C ARG A 570 28.85 -0.43 5.58
N CYS A 571 28.64 -1.10 6.72
CA CYS A 571 29.25 -2.39 7.06
C CYS A 571 28.24 -3.52 7.27
N SER A 572 26.93 -3.20 7.41
CA SER A 572 25.87 -4.17 7.71
C SER A 572 25.91 -5.39 6.80
N GLU A 573 25.95 -5.16 5.48
CA GLU A 573 25.94 -6.22 4.47
C GLU A 573 27.17 -7.13 4.54
N CYS A 574 28.33 -6.59 4.96
CA CYS A 574 29.54 -7.38 5.16
C CYS A 574 29.43 -8.29 6.39
N GLU A 575 28.89 -7.74 7.47
CA GLU A 575 28.81 -8.37 8.79
C GLU A 575 27.72 -9.45 8.83
N ILE A 576 26.56 -9.23 8.17
CA ILE A 576 25.50 -10.24 8.01
C ILE A 576 26.02 -11.51 7.31
N ARG A 577 27.02 -11.36 6.44
CA ARG A 577 27.64 -12.47 5.70
C ARG A 577 28.78 -13.15 6.47
N GLY A 578 28.98 -12.78 7.74
CA GLY A 578 30.10 -13.26 8.56
C GLY A 578 31.47 -12.73 8.09
N GLY A 579 31.50 -11.70 7.25
CA GLY A 579 32.72 -11.00 6.85
C GLY A 579 33.12 -9.93 7.86
N LYS A 580 34.34 -9.39 7.71
CA LYS A 580 34.90 -8.28 8.49
C LYS A 580 35.03 -7.04 7.61
N CYS A 581 34.38 -5.95 8.03
CA CYS A 581 34.40 -4.67 7.35
C CYS A 581 35.74 -3.91 7.58
N GLY A 582 36.21 -3.11 6.62
CA GLY A 582 37.43 -2.31 6.74
C GLY A 582 37.56 -1.22 5.66
N ILE A 583 38.64 -0.45 5.67
CA ILE A 583 38.93 0.60 4.67
C ILE A 583 39.93 0.09 3.63
N LYS A 584 39.75 0.47 2.36
CA LYS A 584 40.58 0.05 1.24
C LYS A 584 41.99 0.63 1.25
N SER A 585 42.13 1.90 1.59
CA SER A 585 43.43 2.56 1.73
C SER A 585 43.31 3.76 2.66
N ASN A 586 44.37 4.17 3.34
CA ASN A 586 44.31 5.35 4.21
C ASN A 586 43.96 6.64 3.45
N SER A 587 44.15 6.66 2.13
CA SER A 587 43.84 7.79 1.22
C SER A 587 42.44 7.74 0.60
N SER A 588 41.75 6.59 0.60
CA SER A 588 40.38 6.45 0.08
C SER A 588 39.44 5.93 1.17
N ARG A 589 38.36 6.67 1.48
CA ARG A 589 37.30 6.23 2.44
C ARG A 589 36.42 5.09 1.88
N GLU A 590 36.93 4.33 0.92
CA GLU A 590 36.25 3.21 0.27
C GLU A 590 36.25 2.00 1.21
N ILE A 591 35.08 1.39 1.41
CA ILE A 591 34.88 0.30 2.38
C ILE A 591 35.01 -1.05 1.70
N ILE A 592 35.71 -1.98 2.34
CA ILE A 592 35.93 -3.35 1.87
C ILE A 592 35.43 -4.38 2.89
N CYS A 593 35.17 -5.60 2.41
CA CYS A 593 34.71 -6.73 3.23
C CYS A 593 35.65 -7.94 3.07
N SER A 594 36.08 -8.55 4.17
CA SER A 594 37.09 -9.63 4.19
C SER A 594 36.65 -10.85 5.01
N GLY A 595 36.93 -12.09 4.55
CA GLY A 595 36.83 -13.32 5.38
C GLY A 595 35.45 -14.00 5.55
N ALA A 596 34.46 -13.77 4.68
CA ALA A 596 33.16 -14.44 4.77
C ALA A 596 33.22 -15.95 4.42
N HIS A 597 32.82 -16.84 5.34
CA HIS A 597 32.75 -18.30 5.11
C HIS A 597 31.33 -18.78 4.77
N HIS A 598 31.23 -19.67 3.78
CA HIS A 598 30.02 -20.39 3.39
C HIS A 598 29.80 -21.62 4.30
N LYS A 599 28.68 -21.70 5.04
CA LYS A 599 28.22 -22.96 5.67
C LYS A 599 27.26 -23.72 4.73
N PRO A 600 27.22 -25.07 4.77
CA PRO A 600 26.28 -25.90 4.01
C PRO A 600 24.97 -26.13 4.77
N ASP A 601 23.83 -26.05 4.07
CA ASP A 601 22.47 -26.23 4.60
C ASP A 601 21.99 -27.69 4.58
N ILE A 602 21.17 -28.05 5.57
CA ILE A 602 20.38 -29.29 5.68
C ILE A 602 19.23 -29.28 4.64
N PRO A 603 18.78 -30.43 4.08
CA PRO A 603 17.89 -30.44 2.92
C PRO A 603 16.49 -29.88 3.19
N ARG A 604 16.07 -28.95 2.32
CA ARG A 604 14.81 -28.19 2.37
C ARG A 604 13.54 -29.05 2.28
N GLY A 605 13.63 -30.30 1.81
CA GLY A 605 12.46 -31.18 1.61
C GLY A 605 11.70 -31.54 2.90
N ALA A 606 12.42 -31.70 4.02
CA ALA A 606 11.80 -32.11 5.30
C ALA A 606 10.96 -31.00 5.94
N HIS A 607 11.33 -29.73 5.73
CA HIS A 607 10.58 -28.58 6.25
C HIS A 607 9.28 -28.35 5.47
N TYR A 608 9.29 -28.56 4.15
CA TYR A 608 8.09 -28.41 3.32
C TYR A 608 7.08 -29.54 3.52
N ALA A 609 7.52 -30.77 3.78
CA ALA A 609 6.61 -31.91 3.94
C ALA A 609 5.68 -31.77 5.17
N ILE A 610 6.19 -31.25 6.28
CA ILE A 610 5.41 -31.11 7.53
C ILE A 610 4.48 -29.87 7.47
N ALA A 611 4.96 -28.75 6.90
CA ALA A 611 4.17 -27.54 6.76
C ALA A 611 3.04 -27.66 5.71
N ILE A 612 3.30 -28.34 4.60
CA ILE A 612 2.34 -28.53 3.50
C ILE A 612 1.37 -29.68 3.81
N GLY A 613 1.83 -30.75 4.47
CA GLY A 613 1.02 -31.94 4.72
C GLY A 613 -0.05 -31.78 5.81
N ALA A 614 0.20 -30.97 6.84
CA ALA A 614 -0.72 -30.85 7.99
C ALA A 614 -1.18 -29.41 8.28
N GLY A 615 -0.31 -28.42 8.07
CA GLY A 615 -0.59 -27.03 8.46
C GLY A 615 -1.58 -26.30 7.55
N ILE A 616 -1.40 -26.41 6.23
CA ILE A 616 -2.25 -25.72 5.25
C ILE A 616 -3.67 -26.33 5.16
N PRO A 617 -3.84 -27.67 5.11
CA PRO A 617 -5.18 -28.25 5.16
C PRO A 617 -5.89 -27.96 6.48
N GLY A 618 -5.17 -28.05 7.62
CA GLY A 618 -5.75 -27.79 8.94
C GLY A 618 -6.23 -26.34 9.12
N THR A 619 -5.45 -25.37 8.63
CA THR A 619 -5.83 -23.95 8.70
C THR A 619 -6.95 -23.59 7.74
N LEU A 620 -6.97 -24.15 6.52
CA LEU A 620 -8.07 -23.97 5.56
C LEU A 620 -9.38 -24.64 6.04
N ILE A 621 -9.31 -25.80 6.68
CA ILE A 621 -10.47 -26.46 7.29
C ILE A 621 -11.00 -25.65 8.46
N LEU A 622 -10.12 -25.15 9.34
CA LEU A 622 -10.53 -24.33 10.49
C LEU A 622 -11.17 -23.00 10.04
N PHE A 623 -10.61 -22.35 9.03
CA PHE A 623 -11.15 -21.11 8.47
C PHE A 623 -12.45 -21.34 7.68
N GLY A 624 -12.54 -22.45 6.94
CA GLY A 624 -13.77 -22.89 6.28
C GLY A 624 -14.90 -23.18 7.28
N LEU A 625 -14.59 -23.83 8.41
CA LEU A 625 -15.54 -24.05 9.50
C LEU A 625 -16.00 -22.74 10.15
N LEU A 626 -15.09 -21.79 10.38
CA LEU A 626 -15.44 -20.46 10.90
C LEU A 626 -16.34 -19.68 9.92
N CYS A 627 -16.05 -19.73 8.62
CA CYS A 627 -16.89 -19.13 7.59
C CYS A 627 -18.26 -19.82 7.46
N PHE A 628 -18.31 -21.15 7.58
CA PHE A 628 -19.55 -21.91 7.57
C PHE A 628 -20.42 -21.58 8.78
N VAL A 629 -19.83 -21.51 9.99
CA VAL A 629 -20.53 -21.11 11.21
C VAL A 629 -21.05 -19.68 11.09
N TYR A 630 -20.24 -18.74 10.61
CA TYR A 630 -20.66 -17.37 10.36
C TYR A 630 -21.79 -17.28 9.33
N SER A 631 -21.70 -18.03 8.22
CA SER A 631 -22.74 -18.10 7.19
C SER A 631 -24.03 -18.74 7.71
N LYS A 632 -23.94 -19.75 8.59
CA LYS A 632 -25.08 -20.36 9.28
C LYS A 632 -25.75 -19.38 10.24
N ILE A 633 -24.98 -18.63 11.02
CA ILE A 633 -25.49 -17.57 11.91
C ILE A 633 -26.20 -16.50 11.08
N ASN A 634 -25.58 -16.05 9.98
CA ASN A 634 -26.17 -15.05 9.08
C ASN A 634 -27.40 -15.59 8.33
N SER A 635 -27.42 -16.89 8.00
CA SER A 635 -28.57 -17.57 7.39
C SER A 635 -29.70 -17.79 8.40
N CYS A 636 -29.40 -17.99 9.68
CA CYS A 636 -30.41 -18.01 10.76
C CYS A 636 -31.00 -16.61 10.99
N ILE A 637 -30.16 -15.57 10.91
CA ILE A 637 -30.60 -14.16 10.94
C ILE A 637 -31.47 -13.84 9.71
N LYS A 638 -31.12 -14.35 8.52
CA LYS A 638 -31.93 -14.20 7.30
C LYS A 638 -33.20 -15.06 7.30
N ARG A 639 -33.19 -16.27 7.87
CA ARG A 639 -34.39 -17.12 8.00
C ARG A 639 -35.40 -16.55 8.98
N ARG A 640 -34.97 -15.79 10.00
CA ARG A 640 -35.90 -15.00 10.84
C ARG A 640 -36.53 -13.81 10.10
N ARG A 641 -36.02 -13.43 8.91
CA ARG A 641 -36.62 -12.42 8.03
C ARG A 641 -37.55 -13.00 6.95
N LEU A 642 -37.78 -14.31 6.91
CA LEU A 642 -38.59 -14.96 5.88
C LEU A 642 -39.48 -16.03 6.52
N VAL A 643 -40.69 -15.62 6.90
CA VAL A 643 -41.88 -16.49 6.91
C VAL A 643 -42.90 -15.86 5.95
N PRO A 644 -43.61 -16.64 5.11
CA PRO A 644 -44.17 -16.16 3.85
C PRO A 644 -45.70 -15.95 3.88
N SER A 645 -46.18 -15.01 3.07
CA SER A 645 -47.57 -14.95 2.58
C SER A 645 -47.56 -14.24 1.23
N LEU A 646 -47.60 -15.03 0.15
CA LEU A 646 -48.79 -15.31 -0.69
C LEU A 646 -49.07 -14.19 -1.70
N GLU A 647 -48.94 -14.62 -2.95
CA GLU A 647 -49.16 -13.98 -4.25
C GLU A 647 -50.22 -12.88 -4.29
N THR A 648 -49.91 -11.80 -5.01
CA THR A 648 -50.81 -11.24 -6.04
C THR A 648 -50.02 -10.34 -6.98
N ASN A 649 -50.27 -10.55 -8.27
CA ASN A 649 -49.75 -9.76 -9.39
C ASN A 649 -50.22 -8.30 -9.27
N ASP A 650 -49.37 -7.32 -9.61
CA ASP A 650 -49.68 -6.47 -10.77
C ASP A 650 -48.52 -5.56 -11.23
N THR A 651 -48.50 -5.46 -12.55
CA THR A 651 -47.97 -4.49 -13.53
C THR A 651 -47.07 -3.28 -13.17
N GLN A 652 -46.19 -3.03 -14.14
CA GLN A 652 -45.21 -1.94 -14.31
C GLN A 652 -45.77 -0.51 -14.14
N ALA A 653 -44.97 0.40 -13.57
CA ALA A 653 -44.77 1.74 -14.12
C ALA A 653 -43.51 2.42 -13.55
N HIS A 654 -42.82 3.15 -14.43
CA HIS A 654 -41.63 3.96 -14.21
C HIS A 654 -41.75 4.98 -13.07
N SER A 655 -40.66 5.23 -12.33
CA SER A 655 -40.40 6.57 -11.81
C SER A 655 -38.91 6.90 -11.73
N SER A 656 -38.58 8.02 -12.36
CA SER A 656 -37.36 8.82 -12.22
C SER A 656 -37.29 9.38 -10.79
N GLN A 657 -36.16 9.30 -10.11
CA GLN A 657 -35.97 10.03 -8.85
C GLN A 657 -34.69 10.87 -8.84
N SER A 658 -34.94 12.17 -9.01
CA SER A 658 -34.14 13.32 -8.65
C SER A 658 -33.72 13.31 -7.18
N ASN A 659 -32.48 13.73 -6.92
CA ASN A 659 -31.93 13.96 -5.58
C ASN A 659 -32.75 14.99 -4.80
N ILE A 660 -33.41 14.58 -3.71
CA ILE A 660 -34.04 15.48 -2.73
C ILE A 660 -33.11 15.60 -1.51
N ILE A 661 -32.77 16.83 -1.17
CA ILE A 661 -32.11 17.22 0.08
C ILE A 661 -33.13 17.04 1.20
N ILE A 662 -32.91 16.11 2.14
CA ILE A 662 -33.84 15.87 3.25
C ILE A 662 -33.60 16.92 4.34
N MET A 663 -34.55 17.84 4.52
CA MET A 663 -34.70 18.64 5.74
C MET A 663 -35.53 17.83 6.76
N GLY A 664 -35.23 17.95 8.05
CA GLY A 664 -36.06 17.36 9.11
C GLY A 664 -37.44 18.03 9.24
N LEU A 665 -38.34 17.43 10.02
CA LEU A 665 -39.68 17.96 10.28
C LEU A 665 -39.65 19.09 11.31
N ASP A 666 -40.59 20.01 11.21
CA ASP A 666 -40.77 21.08 12.17
C ASP A 666 -41.48 20.61 13.46
N GLY A 667 -41.26 21.34 14.55
CA GLY A 667 -41.76 20.99 15.88
C GLY A 667 -43.28 20.73 15.95
N PRO A 668 -44.14 21.58 15.36
CA PRO A 668 -45.59 21.36 15.35
C PRO A 668 -46.01 20.06 14.65
N THR A 669 -45.37 19.71 13.53
CA THR A 669 -45.65 18.46 12.81
C THR A 669 -45.25 17.24 13.65
N ILE A 670 -44.10 17.30 14.31
CA ILE A 670 -43.67 16.24 15.25
C ILE A 670 -44.65 16.10 16.40
N GLU A 671 -45.14 17.22 16.98
CA GLU A 671 -46.13 17.20 18.06
C GLU A 671 -47.47 16.58 17.66
N SER A 672 -47.87 16.71 16.38
CA SER A 672 -49.11 16.12 15.85
C SER A 672 -49.14 14.58 15.87
N TYR A 673 -47.97 13.92 15.96
CA TYR A 673 -47.90 12.47 15.90
C TYR A 673 -48.46 11.82 17.18
N PRO A 674 -49.22 10.70 17.07
CA PRO A 674 -49.84 10.05 18.22
C PRO A 674 -48.86 9.75 19.36
N LYS A 675 -49.18 10.26 20.56
CA LYS A 675 -48.50 9.93 21.82
C LYS A 675 -49.35 8.97 22.63
N ILE A 676 -48.73 7.91 23.15
CA ILE A 676 -49.38 6.88 23.95
C ILE A 676 -48.57 6.74 25.25
N VAL A 677 -49.25 6.73 26.40
CA VAL A 677 -48.63 6.36 27.67
C VAL A 677 -48.83 4.87 27.88
N LEU A 678 -47.73 4.12 28.04
CA LEU A 678 -47.79 2.67 28.11
C LEU A 678 -48.43 2.20 29.42
N GLY A 679 -49.53 1.45 29.32
CA GLY A 679 -50.21 0.87 30.49
C GLY A 679 -49.46 -0.34 31.06
N GLU A 680 -49.87 -0.81 32.25
CA GLU A 680 -49.22 -1.96 32.94
C GLU A 680 -49.24 -3.28 32.15
N SER A 681 -50.11 -3.39 31.15
CA SER A 681 -50.20 -4.55 30.26
C SER A 681 -49.14 -4.57 29.14
N LYS A 682 -48.32 -3.52 29.00
CA LYS A 682 -47.30 -3.31 27.94
C LYS A 682 -47.82 -3.58 26.51
N ARG A 683 -49.13 -3.44 26.27
CA ARG A 683 -49.74 -3.69 24.95
C ARG A 683 -49.48 -2.52 24.01
N LEU A 684 -48.76 -2.79 22.93
CA LEU A 684 -48.45 -1.82 21.88
C LEU A 684 -49.41 -1.98 20.68
N PRO A 685 -49.60 -0.92 19.87
CA PRO A 685 -50.39 -0.99 18.63
C PRO A 685 -49.89 -2.04 17.63
N LYS A 686 -48.59 -2.31 17.62
CA LYS A 686 -47.94 -3.35 16.81
C LYS A 686 -47.24 -4.33 17.76
N VAL A 687 -47.52 -5.62 17.61
CA VAL A 687 -47.27 -6.67 18.63
C VAL A 687 -45.79 -7.08 18.77
N ASP A 688 -44.92 -6.72 17.81
CA ASP A 688 -43.57 -7.31 17.67
C ASP A 688 -42.39 -6.43 18.13
N ASP A 689 -42.61 -5.20 18.61
CA ASP A 689 -41.52 -4.28 19.00
C ASP A 689 -41.60 -3.92 20.49
N ALA A 690 -41.09 -4.77 21.39
CA ALA A 690 -41.04 -4.48 22.83
C ALA A 690 -39.89 -3.53 23.25
N THR A 691 -39.05 -3.12 22.30
CA THR A 691 -37.87 -2.28 22.52
C THR A 691 -37.89 -1.06 21.61
N CYS A 692 -37.32 0.04 22.08
CA CYS A 692 -37.12 1.24 21.30
C CYS A 692 -35.93 1.07 20.34
N PRO A 693 -36.11 1.17 19.02
CA PRO A 693 -35.01 0.98 18.05
C PRO A 693 -33.93 2.07 18.09
N ILE A 694 -34.19 3.21 18.75
CA ILE A 694 -33.25 4.34 18.82
C ILE A 694 -32.31 4.19 20.02
N CYS A 695 -32.85 3.96 21.23
CA CYS A 695 -32.05 3.82 22.45
C CYS A 695 -31.77 2.36 22.84
N LEU A 696 -32.42 1.40 22.18
CA LEU A 696 -32.32 -0.04 22.42
C LEU A 696 -32.80 -0.51 23.81
N SER A 697 -33.53 0.33 24.54
CA SER A 697 -34.15 -0.01 25.83
C SER A 697 -35.54 -0.64 25.64
N GLU A 698 -35.89 -1.57 26.53
CA GLU A 698 -37.26 -2.12 26.62
C GLU A 698 -38.24 -1.05 27.10
N TYR A 699 -39.50 -1.15 26.69
CA TYR A 699 -40.53 -0.23 27.16
C TYR A 699 -41.04 -0.60 28.55
N GLU A 700 -41.10 0.39 29.44
CA GLU A 700 -41.60 0.23 30.81
C GLU A 700 -42.99 0.88 31.00
N PRO A 701 -43.79 0.42 31.97
CA PRO A 701 -45.08 1.02 32.25
C PRO A 701 -44.93 2.50 32.63
N LYS A 702 -45.88 3.33 32.19
CA LYS A 702 -45.93 4.79 32.35
C LYS A 702 -44.95 5.57 31.47
N GLU A 703 -44.16 4.91 30.62
CA GLU A 703 -43.35 5.61 29.62
C GLU A 703 -44.22 6.18 28.50
N THR A 704 -43.79 7.33 27.95
CA THR A 704 -44.48 7.99 26.84
C THR A 704 -43.83 7.59 25.53
N LEU A 705 -44.62 6.95 24.68
CA LEU A 705 -44.22 6.50 23.35
C LEU A 705 -44.87 7.37 22.30
N ARG A 706 -44.16 7.57 21.19
CA ARG A 706 -44.70 8.20 19.99
C ARG A 706 -44.71 7.20 18.86
N THR A 707 -45.83 7.18 18.15
CA THR A 707 -46.06 6.30 17.01
C THR A 707 -46.04 7.12 15.74
N ILE A 708 -45.22 6.72 14.76
CA ILE A 708 -45.20 7.40 13.47
C ILE A 708 -46.46 7.01 12.68
N PRO A 709 -47.24 7.98 12.16
CA PRO A 709 -48.37 7.71 11.28
C PRO A 709 -47.98 6.84 10.08
N LEU A 710 -48.93 6.09 9.51
CA LEU A 710 -48.75 5.16 8.38
C LEU A 710 -47.98 3.87 8.69
N CYS A 711 -46.79 3.92 9.30
CA CYS A 711 -45.99 2.71 9.57
C CYS A 711 -46.21 2.10 10.96
N GLN A 712 -46.85 2.84 11.87
CA GLN A 712 -47.19 2.44 13.24
C GLN A 712 -46.00 1.95 14.09
N HIS A 713 -44.76 2.30 13.71
CA HIS A 713 -43.59 2.02 14.53
C HIS A 713 -43.58 2.94 15.74
N CYS A 714 -43.34 2.36 16.91
CA CYS A 714 -43.33 3.05 18.19
C CYS A 714 -41.89 3.29 18.64
N PHE A 715 -41.67 4.41 19.33
CA PHE A 715 -40.39 4.83 19.90
C PHE A 715 -40.66 5.58 21.21
N HIS A 716 -39.68 5.69 22.11
CA HIS A 716 -39.75 6.71 23.16
C HIS A 716 -39.91 8.10 22.54
N ALA A 717 -40.84 8.91 23.05
CA ALA A 717 -41.15 10.22 22.47
C ALA A 717 -39.88 11.09 22.32
N ASP A 718 -39.05 11.17 23.36
CA ASP A 718 -37.81 11.96 23.34
C ASP A 718 -36.79 11.46 22.31
N CYS A 719 -36.74 10.14 22.07
CA CYS A 719 -35.80 9.56 21.12
C CYS A 719 -36.17 9.89 19.67
N ILE A 720 -37.46 9.75 19.33
CA ILE A 720 -37.92 9.98 17.96
C ILE A 720 -38.06 11.46 17.63
N ASP A 721 -38.34 12.32 18.61
CA ASP A 721 -38.46 13.76 18.37
C ASP A 721 -37.13 14.38 17.93
N GLU A 722 -36.00 13.99 18.54
CA GLU A 722 -34.67 14.43 18.11
C GLU A 722 -34.27 13.89 16.73
N TRP A 723 -34.68 12.64 16.43
CA TRP A 723 -34.45 12.06 15.11
C TRP A 723 -35.23 12.81 14.02
N LEU A 724 -36.51 13.10 14.25
CA LEU A 724 -37.39 13.73 13.26
C LEU A 724 -37.01 15.18 12.96
N LYS A 725 -36.43 15.90 13.93
CA LYS A 725 -35.83 17.24 13.71
C LYS A 725 -34.66 17.22 12.72
N LEU A 726 -33.93 16.10 12.65
CA LEU A 726 -32.76 15.94 11.78
C LEU A 726 -33.09 15.18 10.49
N ASN A 727 -34.08 14.29 10.54
CA ASN A 727 -34.44 13.37 9.45
C ASN A 727 -35.96 13.19 9.40
N GLY A 728 -36.65 13.70 8.38
CA GLY A 728 -38.12 13.62 8.27
C GLY A 728 -38.68 12.24 7.89
N THR A 729 -38.00 11.15 8.26
CA THR A 729 -38.36 9.78 7.92
C THR A 729 -38.29 8.85 9.12
N CYS A 730 -39.09 7.79 9.12
CA CYS A 730 -39.06 6.75 10.16
C CYS A 730 -37.68 6.07 10.24
N PRO A 731 -37.06 5.93 11.44
CA PRO A 731 -35.76 5.23 11.59
C PRO A 731 -35.76 3.77 11.12
N VAL A 732 -36.93 3.12 11.15
CA VAL A 732 -37.08 1.69 10.87
C VAL A 732 -37.37 1.45 9.38
N CYS A 733 -38.36 2.12 8.80
CA CYS A 733 -38.78 1.88 7.41
C CYS A 733 -38.37 2.97 6.41
N ARG A 734 -37.82 4.09 6.88
CA ARG A 734 -37.43 5.26 6.06
C ARG A 734 -38.55 5.92 5.25
N ASN A 735 -39.83 5.58 5.51
CA ASN A 735 -40.95 6.29 4.90
C ASN A 735 -41.08 7.69 5.53
N SER A 736 -41.31 8.70 4.68
CA SER A 736 -41.71 10.05 5.11
C SER A 736 -43.23 10.14 5.17
N PRO A 737 -43.83 10.76 6.21
CA PRO A 737 -45.26 11.01 6.26
C PRO A 737 -45.76 12.05 5.25
N GLU A 738 -44.89 12.88 4.67
CA GLU A 738 -45.28 13.97 3.74
C GLU A 738 -45.56 13.49 2.30
N GLN A 739 -45.33 12.23 1.96
CA GLN A 739 -45.38 11.76 0.56
C GLN A 739 -46.79 11.46 0.01
N HIS A 740 -47.88 11.87 0.67
CA HIS A 740 -49.24 11.55 0.18
C HIS A 740 -50.30 12.68 0.21
N GLU A 741 -49.96 13.93 0.51
CA GLU A 741 -50.95 15.03 0.45
C GLU A 741 -51.14 15.67 -0.95
N ASN A 742 -50.43 15.23 -1.99
CA ASN A 742 -50.56 15.77 -3.36
C ASN A 742 -51.27 14.81 -4.35
N VAL A 743 -52.27 14.07 -3.87
CA VAL A 743 -53.21 13.32 -4.72
C VAL A 743 -54.61 13.53 -4.17
N ASP A 744 -55.14 14.75 -4.30
CA ASP A 744 -56.58 15.07 -4.37
C ASP A 744 -56.73 16.61 -4.51
N SER A 745 -56.45 17.14 -5.72
CA SER A 745 -56.90 18.45 -6.21
C SER A 745 -56.81 18.53 -7.73
#